data_AF-A0A3Q3SYC3-F1
#
_entry.id   AF-A0A3Q3SYC3-F1
#
_cell.length_a   1.000
_cell.length_b   1.000
_cell.length_c   1.000
_cell.angle_alpha   90.00
_cell.angle_beta   90.00
_cell.angle_gamma   90.00
#
_symmetry.space_group_name_H-M   'P 1'
#
loop_
_entity.id
_entity.type
_entity.pdbx_description
1 polymer ?
#
loop_
_entity_poly.entity_id
_entity_poly.type
_entity_poly.pdbx_seq_one_letter_code
_entity_poly.pdbx_strand_id
1 'polypeptide(L)'
;MPPKRKGPLQLVQIETDEIKKQVDNLVKDVQRQVGCSEEAIQRCQELQISTEKTLRTLKKLTKADELAPVGNYNQRKQEEERRLQNIMERLNMLSMELSPPGPTVAAGDVSKEDSEHDNDEDSNGDDDDDDDDDDDDDDDDDGGDDDDDDDGKDNERRTVEPKSQAHPCIYTVLSDFRGEQEGDLSVQRGEVLRIIRKTGDGWWLAQDTEGNKGVVPKTYLKIGSGDDEEEEDDDDDNVNEEEESEEEEDQDGEEVTDDQEKQRGASHSNWTTVKKALTAFSYKSDTTNVLSSLGTIHSGFRSSTFKLLMEEGVTYKGSHYIQPELSQSQLSFRDLFLDPVTGRVRGRQVRTCVCFTLWSCRMIPTPGVGVQVLSRHIRLCAFDGTQVLSNIHTVRATYNAKSPKTWSFSPRMTGILPTLLDGDCFLRCNSVSPDLGILFELGVTFIRTSTGDRGDLSCGWAFLKLTDDTGNPLSSRTYELALNGGTPFEKNVPVEASVTTGSPSGVFQQILQARRQPKLIVKLKSVNRRTRMQLSLLPDTLLHCLSCIPLLVLHRQLLADTLLMDRPTMQNADLICSPVLSTFPVLLDQPDLLDALRSAWLDADTNMSRAQKRDLSYLKQEFVKVYMSSVYFLLHTPSLPCHRWADSVSEEQRARFIYATLDSLKHTQHTADQSGGPEFFVNRMHQHLAFDITELTFDLLRVAR
;
A
#
# COMPACT_ATOMS: atom_id res chain seq x y z
N MET A 1 15.53 -15.60 57.86
CA MET A 1 14.21 -15.99 57.29
C MET A 1 14.29 -15.77 55.79
N PRO A 2 13.94 -16.75 54.93
CA PRO A 2 13.88 -16.51 53.50
C PRO A 2 12.74 -15.52 53.19
N PRO A 3 12.87 -14.64 52.17
CA PRO A 3 11.81 -13.71 51.83
C PRO A 3 10.56 -14.50 51.42
N LYS A 4 9.41 -14.17 52.02
CA LYS A 4 8.12 -14.76 51.62
C LYS A 4 7.93 -14.49 50.12
N ARG A 5 7.80 -15.57 49.33
CA ARG A 5 7.48 -15.44 47.89
C ARG A 5 6.18 -14.64 47.77
N LYS A 6 6.24 -13.49 47.09
CA LYS A 6 5.11 -12.59 46.89
C LYS A 6 4.14 -13.25 45.90
N GLY A 7 2.85 -13.20 46.21
CA GLY A 7 1.79 -13.73 45.33
C GLY A 7 1.59 -12.88 44.08
N PRO A 8 1.05 -13.42 42.98
CA PRO A 8 0.83 -12.68 41.74
C PRO A 8 0.00 -11.40 41.89
N LEU A 9 -1.06 -11.39 42.72
CA LEU A 9 -1.82 -10.17 43.00
C LEU A 9 -0.97 -9.10 43.70
N GLN A 10 -0.06 -9.52 44.58
CA GLN A 10 0.85 -8.60 45.27
C GLN A 10 1.92 -8.02 44.32
N LEU A 11 2.33 -8.76 43.29
CA LEU A 11 3.23 -8.26 42.25
C LEU A 11 2.54 -7.19 41.40
N VAL A 12 1.29 -7.43 41.00
CA VAL A 12 0.48 -6.43 40.28
C VAL A 12 0.28 -5.18 41.13
N GLN A 13 0.02 -5.30 42.43
CA GLN A 13 -0.10 -4.14 43.33
C GLN A 13 1.19 -3.29 43.38
N ILE A 14 2.36 -3.94 43.39
CA ILE A 14 3.65 -3.24 43.37
C ILE A 14 3.86 -2.53 42.03
N GLU A 15 3.50 -3.17 40.93
CA GLU A 15 3.60 -2.57 39.59
C GLU A 15 2.64 -1.38 39.45
N THR A 16 1.40 -1.48 39.95
CA THR A 16 0.46 -0.34 39.99
C THR A 16 1.01 0.82 40.83
N ASP A 17 1.66 0.54 41.97
CA ASP A 17 2.25 1.58 42.81
C ASP A 17 3.40 2.31 42.11
N GLU A 18 4.24 1.57 41.36
CA GLU A 18 5.33 2.16 40.58
C GLU A 18 4.79 2.98 39.39
N ILE A 19 3.81 2.46 38.66
CA ILE A 19 3.12 3.21 37.58
C ILE A 19 2.52 4.49 38.14
N LYS A 20 1.79 4.42 39.26
CA LYS A 20 1.20 5.60 39.91
C LYS A 20 2.26 6.65 40.25
N LYS A 21 3.41 6.22 40.78
CA LYS A 21 4.52 7.12 41.12
C LYS A 21 5.10 7.79 39.87
N GLN A 22 5.24 7.05 38.77
CA GLN A 22 5.72 7.59 37.49
C GLN A 22 4.72 8.59 36.89
N VAL A 23 3.42 8.30 36.98
CA VAL A 23 2.35 9.23 36.58
C VAL A 23 2.36 10.50 37.42
N ASP A 24 2.50 10.38 38.75
CA ASP A 24 2.56 11.54 39.65
C ASP A 24 3.82 12.41 39.40
N ASN A 25 4.92 11.81 38.97
CA ASN A 25 6.13 12.53 38.55
C ASN A 25 5.91 13.23 37.20
N LEU A 26 5.33 12.55 36.21
CA LEU A 26 5.01 13.13 34.90
C LEU A 26 4.06 14.33 35.05
N VAL A 27 3.02 14.22 35.88
CA VAL A 27 2.10 15.34 36.19
C VAL A 27 2.86 16.54 36.74
N LYS A 28 3.84 16.32 37.64
CA LYS A 28 4.65 17.40 38.21
C LYS A 28 5.58 18.02 37.18
N ASP A 29 6.16 17.23 36.28
CA ASP A 29 7.07 17.71 35.23
C ASP A 29 6.31 18.57 34.22
N VAL A 30 5.10 18.15 33.83
CA VAL A 30 4.18 18.92 32.97
C VAL A 30 3.76 20.23 33.63
N GLN A 31 3.39 20.20 34.92
CA GLN A 31 3.03 21.40 35.68
C GLN A 31 4.19 22.39 35.88
N ARG A 32 5.44 21.90 35.87
CA ARG A 32 6.65 22.72 36.05
C ARG A 32 7.30 23.15 34.73
N GLN A 33 6.75 22.76 33.58
CA GLN A 33 7.33 22.97 32.24
C GLN A 33 8.81 22.48 32.15
N VAL A 34 9.12 21.34 32.78
CA VAL A 34 10.47 20.76 32.74
C VAL A 34 10.52 19.67 31.65
N GLY A 35 11.18 19.96 30.52
CA GLY A 35 11.35 19.03 29.38
C GLY A 35 10.73 19.55 28.07
N CYS A 36 11.00 18.88 26.95
CA CYS A 36 10.34 19.15 25.66
C CYS A 36 8.93 18.53 25.66
N SER A 37 7.93 19.19 25.07
CA SER A 37 6.53 18.72 25.01
C SER A 37 6.41 17.31 24.41
N GLU A 38 7.28 16.97 23.47
CA GLU A 38 7.37 15.65 22.83
C GLU A 38 7.82 14.53 23.79
N GLU A 39 8.76 14.82 24.70
CA GLU A 39 9.20 13.85 25.70
C GLU A 39 8.11 13.55 26.73
N ALA A 40 7.32 14.56 27.09
CA ALA A 40 6.18 14.39 28.01
C ALA A 40 5.06 13.57 27.37
N ILE A 41 4.78 13.79 26.07
CA ILE A 41 3.80 13.00 25.29
C ILE A 41 4.26 11.55 25.17
N GLN A 42 5.53 11.31 24.82
CA GLN A 42 6.09 9.97 24.70
C GLN A 42 6.02 9.20 26.04
N ARG A 43 6.40 9.85 27.16
CA ARG A 43 6.28 9.24 28.50
C ARG A 43 4.83 8.98 28.89
N CYS A 44 3.88 9.84 28.50
CA CYS A 44 2.46 9.63 28.74
C CYS A 44 1.95 8.37 28.02
N GLN A 45 2.33 8.18 26.75
CA GLN A 45 1.97 7.01 25.95
C GLN A 45 2.58 5.71 26.49
N GLU A 46 3.84 5.73 26.91
CA GLU A 46 4.50 4.57 27.53
C GLU A 46 3.80 4.15 28.83
N LEU A 47 3.39 5.11 29.66
CA LEU A 47 2.64 4.83 30.88
C LEU A 47 1.21 4.32 30.60
N GLN A 48 0.56 4.78 29.52
CA GLN A 48 -0.72 4.22 29.08
C GLN A 48 -0.56 2.74 28.69
N ILE A 49 0.45 2.42 27.87
CA ILE A 49 0.73 1.03 27.45
C ILE A 49 1.04 0.14 28.66
N SER A 50 1.86 0.63 29.60
CA SER A 50 2.21 -0.08 30.83
C SER A 50 0.98 -0.35 31.71
N THR A 51 0.15 0.68 31.93
CA THR A 51 -1.09 0.56 32.72
C THR A 51 -2.07 -0.43 32.10
N GLU A 52 -2.21 -0.43 30.77
CA GLU A 52 -3.09 -1.35 30.06
C GLU A 52 -2.59 -2.80 30.15
N LYS A 53 -1.26 -3.00 30.02
CA LYS A 53 -0.62 -4.30 30.19
C LYS A 53 -0.86 -4.86 31.58
N THR A 54 -0.64 -4.06 32.64
CA THR A 54 -0.87 -4.47 34.03
C THR A 54 -2.36 -4.76 34.30
N LEU A 55 -3.28 -3.98 33.71
CA LEU A 55 -4.73 -4.25 33.79
C LEU A 55 -5.12 -5.58 33.12
N ARG A 56 -4.54 -5.90 31.95
CA ARG A 56 -4.76 -7.20 31.29
C ARG A 56 -4.21 -8.36 32.13
N THR A 57 -3.04 -8.19 32.74
CA THR A 57 -2.46 -9.17 33.67
C THR A 57 -3.38 -9.39 34.86
N LEU A 58 -3.85 -8.33 35.50
CA LEU A 58 -4.79 -8.40 36.63
C LEU A 58 -6.07 -9.15 36.25
N LYS A 59 -6.67 -8.85 35.09
CA LYS A 59 -7.90 -9.51 34.63
C LYS A 59 -7.73 -11.02 34.47
N LYS A 60 -6.57 -11.48 33.98
CA LYS A 60 -6.23 -12.90 33.82
C LYS A 60 -5.99 -13.65 35.13
N LEU A 61 -5.63 -12.97 36.22
CA LEU A 61 -5.33 -13.62 37.51
C LEU A 61 -6.59 -14.22 38.16
N THR A 62 -6.54 -15.49 38.51
CA THR A 62 -7.58 -16.20 39.25
C THR A 62 -7.12 -16.50 40.67
N LYS A 63 -8.06 -16.80 41.57
CA LYS A 63 -7.75 -17.16 42.96
C LYS A 63 -6.84 -18.40 43.08
N ALA A 64 -6.82 -19.25 42.05
CA ALA A 64 -6.01 -20.47 42.01
C ALA A 64 -4.53 -20.20 41.74
N ASP A 65 -4.18 -19.02 41.22
CA ASP A 65 -2.81 -18.65 40.88
C ASP A 65 -1.99 -18.17 42.10
N GLU A 66 -2.65 -18.01 43.25
CA GLU A 66 -2.02 -17.53 44.49
C GLU A 66 -1.26 -18.64 45.24
N LEU A 67 -0.02 -18.33 45.64
CA LEU A 67 0.86 -19.26 46.37
C LEU A 67 0.38 -19.55 47.80
N ALA A 68 -0.52 -18.74 48.35
CA ALA A 68 -1.13 -18.91 49.66
C ALA A 68 -2.56 -18.33 49.66
N PRO A 69 -3.49 -18.84 50.51
CA PRO A 69 -4.85 -18.33 50.58
C PRO A 69 -4.89 -16.83 50.91
N VAL A 70 -5.26 -16.00 49.93
CA VAL A 70 -5.43 -14.55 50.12
C VAL A 70 -6.86 -14.27 50.57
N GLY A 71 -7.01 -13.73 51.79
CA GLY A 71 -8.29 -13.26 52.31
C GLY A 71 -8.85 -12.10 51.47
N ASN A 72 -10.15 -12.13 51.19
CA ASN A 72 -10.86 -11.13 50.38
C ASN A 72 -10.24 -10.89 48.99
N TYR A 73 -9.70 -11.95 48.35
CA TYR A 73 -9.04 -11.88 47.04
C TYR A 73 -9.85 -11.13 45.98
N ASN A 74 -11.13 -11.48 45.80
CA ASN A 74 -11.98 -10.84 44.78
C ASN A 74 -12.17 -9.34 45.04
N GLN A 75 -12.33 -8.96 46.32
CA GLN A 75 -12.46 -7.55 46.70
C GLN A 75 -11.16 -6.78 46.44
N ARG A 76 -10.00 -7.37 46.76
CA ARG A 76 -8.68 -6.76 46.51
C ARG A 76 -8.36 -6.63 45.03
N LYS A 77 -8.72 -7.65 44.24
CA LYS A 77 -8.59 -7.62 42.77
C LYS A 77 -9.45 -6.51 42.17
N GLN A 78 -10.70 -6.38 42.61
CA GLN A 78 -11.61 -5.34 42.14
C GLN A 78 -11.17 -3.93 42.56
N GLU A 79 -10.62 -3.79 43.78
CA GLU A 79 -10.03 -2.53 44.25
C GLU A 79 -8.85 -2.12 43.37
N GLU A 80 -7.97 -3.06 43.04
CA GLU A 80 -6.80 -2.81 42.21
C GLU A 80 -7.17 -2.51 40.74
N GLU A 81 -8.22 -3.16 40.23
CA GLU A 81 -8.77 -2.86 38.91
C GLU A 81 -9.29 -1.42 38.84
N ARG A 82 -10.00 -0.96 39.87
CA ARG A 82 -10.48 0.41 39.95
C ARG A 82 -9.34 1.42 40.04
N ARG A 83 -8.26 1.08 40.76
CA ARG A 83 -7.05 1.92 40.85
C ARG A 83 -6.38 2.09 39.50
N LEU A 84 -6.18 1.01 38.74
CA LEU A 84 -5.60 1.06 37.39
C LEU A 84 -6.50 1.82 36.40
N GLN A 85 -7.82 1.67 36.50
CA GLN A 85 -8.77 2.44 35.69
C GLN A 85 -8.68 3.95 35.97
N ASN A 86 -8.58 4.34 37.24
CA ASN A 86 -8.41 5.74 37.62
C ASN A 86 -7.08 6.32 37.12
N ILE A 87 -5.99 5.54 37.20
CA ILE A 87 -4.67 5.93 36.65
C ILE A 87 -4.77 6.13 35.13
N MET A 88 -5.45 5.22 34.43
CA MET A 88 -5.65 5.32 32.97
C MET A 88 -6.46 6.58 32.59
N GLU A 89 -7.54 6.87 33.31
CA GLU A 89 -8.35 8.07 33.09
C GLU A 89 -7.53 9.35 33.27
N ARG A 90 -6.68 9.38 34.31
CA ARG A 90 -5.79 10.51 34.58
C ARG A 90 -4.71 10.69 33.50
N LEU A 91 -4.16 9.59 32.97
CA LEU A 91 -3.23 9.61 31.84
C LEU A 91 -3.90 10.11 30.55
N ASN A 92 -5.14 9.71 30.28
CA ASN A 92 -5.91 10.20 29.14
C ASN A 92 -6.17 11.70 29.24
N MET A 93 -6.54 12.21 30.42
CA MET A 93 -6.68 13.64 30.66
C MET A 93 -5.36 14.39 30.44
N LEU A 94 -4.24 13.88 30.95
CA LEU A 94 -2.92 14.48 30.72
C LEU A 94 -2.56 14.49 29.23
N SER A 95 -2.89 13.42 28.50
CA SER A 95 -2.67 13.32 27.05
C SER A 95 -3.49 14.36 26.27
N MET A 96 -4.70 14.68 26.74
CA MET A 96 -5.54 15.74 26.14
C MET A 96 -4.98 17.13 26.44
N GLU A 97 -4.49 17.38 27.66
CA GLU A 97 -3.87 18.65 28.05
C GLU A 97 -2.52 18.91 27.35
N LEU A 98 -1.76 17.86 27.06
CA LEU A 98 -0.50 17.93 26.33
C LEU A 98 -0.67 18.05 24.80
N SER A 99 -1.90 17.88 24.30
CA SER A 99 -2.24 18.11 22.90
C SER A 99 -2.71 19.56 22.71
N PRO A 100 -2.39 20.24 21.61
CA PRO A 100 -2.79 21.63 21.42
C PRO A 100 -4.33 21.76 21.41
N PRO A 101 -4.90 22.83 22.03
CA PRO A 101 -6.33 22.95 22.21
C PRO A 101 -7.04 23.21 20.87
N GLY A 102 -7.96 22.32 20.52
CA GLY A 102 -8.99 22.56 19.50
C GLY A 102 -10.15 23.41 20.04
N PRO A 103 -11.03 23.92 19.16
CA PRO A 103 -12.09 24.85 19.54
C PRO A 103 -13.20 24.14 20.33
N THR A 104 -13.52 24.71 21.49
CA THR A 104 -14.61 24.27 22.37
C THR A 104 -15.96 24.51 21.70
N VAL A 105 -16.78 23.46 21.64
CA VAL A 105 -18.22 23.56 21.35
C VAL A 105 -18.89 24.33 22.49
N ALA A 106 -19.42 25.51 22.21
CA ALA A 106 -20.21 26.26 23.17
C ALA A 106 -21.59 25.59 23.35
N ALA A 107 -21.80 25.00 24.52
CA ALA A 107 -23.13 24.67 25.02
C ALA A 107 -23.81 25.96 25.51
N GLY A 108 -24.98 26.25 24.95
CA GLY A 108 -25.92 27.28 25.41
C GLY A 108 -27.30 26.67 25.62
N ASP A 109 -27.92 27.06 26.71
CA ASP A 109 -28.97 26.41 27.49
C ASP A 109 -30.40 26.51 26.92
N VAL A 110 -31.29 25.69 27.50
CA VAL A 110 -32.69 25.38 27.20
C VAL A 110 -33.64 26.57 27.38
N SER A 111 -34.65 26.72 26.50
CA SER A 111 -36.01 27.19 26.87
C SER A 111 -37.06 26.74 25.85
N LYS A 112 -38.19 26.25 26.38
CA LYS A 112 -39.44 25.84 25.70
C LYS A 112 -40.23 27.03 25.14
N GLU A 113 -40.96 26.84 24.04
CA GLU A 113 -42.44 26.78 23.95
C GLU A 113 -42.92 26.86 22.48
N ASP A 114 -43.79 25.89 22.14
CA ASP A 114 -44.95 25.89 21.23
C ASP A 114 -44.98 26.74 19.94
N SER A 115 -45.16 26.10 18.79
CA SER A 115 -46.48 25.97 18.13
C SER A 115 -46.38 25.43 16.69
N GLU A 116 -47.43 24.70 16.33
CA GLU A 116 -47.75 24.01 15.09
C GLU A 116 -47.74 24.93 13.85
N HIS A 117 -47.31 24.44 12.67
CA HIS A 117 -48.26 24.09 11.59
C HIS A 117 -47.54 23.48 10.37
N ASP A 118 -48.29 22.61 9.71
CA ASP A 118 -48.02 21.81 8.52
C ASP A 118 -47.66 22.64 7.28
N ASN A 119 -46.88 22.05 6.37
CA ASN A 119 -47.43 21.61 5.09
C ASN A 119 -46.40 20.79 4.31
N ASP A 120 -46.85 19.61 3.90
CA ASP A 120 -46.35 18.83 2.79
C ASP A 120 -46.31 19.66 1.50
N GLU A 121 -45.36 19.39 0.61
CA GLU A 121 -45.69 18.95 -0.75
C GLU A 121 -44.43 18.52 -1.51
N ASP A 122 -44.48 17.26 -1.96
CA ASP A 122 -43.72 16.70 -3.06
C ASP A 122 -43.80 17.58 -4.31
N SER A 123 -42.75 17.62 -5.13
CA SER A 123 -42.90 17.17 -6.52
C SER A 123 -41.56 16.99 -7.22
N ASN A 124 -41.52 15.88 -7.97
CA ASN A 124 -40.48 15.43 -8.88
C ASN A 124 -40.44 16.23 -10.19
N GLY A 125 -39.36 15.99 -10.94
CA GLY A 125 -39.35 15.95 -12.40
C GLY A 125 -38.74 17.20 -13.03
N ASP A 126 -37.97 17.10 -14.11
CA ASP A 126 -37.50 15.97 -14.90
C ASP A 126 -36.31 16.50 -15.72
N ASP A 127 -35.58 15.55 -16.28
CA ASP A 127 -34.61 15.72 -17.36
C ASP A 127 -35.16 16.60 -18.51
N ASP A 128 -34.27 17.26 -19.24
CA ASP A 128 -34.23 17.10 -20.69
C ASP A 128 -32.92 17.66 -21.27
N ASP A 129 -32.42 16.88 -22.22
CA ASP A 129 -31.30 17.11 -23.13
C ASP A 129 -31.51 18.37 -23.99
N ASP A 130 -30.43 18.94 -24.53
CA ASP A 130 -30.18 18.90 -25.98
C ASP A 130 -29.09 19.89 -26.45
N ASP A 131 -28.36 19.33 -27.41
CA ASP A 131 -27.78 19.90 -28.62
C ASP A 131 -26.48 20.73 -28.63
N ASP A 132 -25.56 20.12 -29.39
CA ASP A 132 -24.42 20.67 -30.11
C ASP A 132 -24.86 21.77 -31.09
N ASP A 133 -24.00 22.76 -31.31
CA ASP A 133 -23.79 23.34 -32.63
C ASP A 133 -22.32 23.77 -32.74
N ASP A 134 -21.69 23.26 -33.79
CA ASP A 134 -20.42 23.69 -34.35
C ASP A 134 -20.61 25.04 -35.05
N ASP A 135 -19.66 25.95 -34.92
CA ASP A 135 -19.39 26.95 -35.95
C ASP A 135 -17.89 27.23 -35.96
N ASP A 136 -17.30 26.95 -37.13
CA ASP A 136 -15.98 27.39 -37.58
C ASP A 136 -15.96 28.91 -37.72
N ASP A 137 -14.87 29.56 -37.35
CA ASP A 137 -14.43 30.80 -38.00
C ASP A 137 -12.91 30.94 -37.86
N ASP A 138 -12.27 31.00 -39.03
CA ASP A 138 -10.88 31.36 -39.27
C ASP A 138 -10.62 32.83 -38.89
N ASP A 139 -9.44 33.14 -38.35
CA ASP A 139 -8.76 34.41 -38.65
C ASP A 139 -7.25 34.28 -38.39
N ASP A 140 -6.49 34.48 -39.46
CA ASP A 140 -5.04 34.68 -39.50
C ASP A 140 -4.66 36.03 -38.86
N ASP A 141 -3.58 36.09 -38.06
CA ASP A 141 -2.72 37.29 -38.06
C ASP A 141 -1.26 36.92 -37.71
N ASP A 142 -0.35 37.56 -38.45
CA ASP A 142 1.07 37.29 -38.61
C ASP A 142 1.90 38.45 -38.01
N GLY A 143 3.15 38.15 -37.62
CA GLY A 143 4.19 39.11 -37.22
C GLY A 143 4.50 39.07 -35.72
N GLY A 144 5.74 38.97 -35.26
CA GLY A 144 7.05 39.11 -35.89
C GLY A 144 8.03 39.60 -34.80
N ASP A 145 9.19 38.95 -34.75
CA ASP A 145 10.47 39.20 -34.05
C ASP A 145 10.65 40.43 -33.12
N ASP A 146 11.36 40.24 -32.01
CA ASP A 146 12.75 40.73 -31.87
C ASP A 146 13.39 40.33 -30.51
N ASP A 147 14.71 40.21 -30.60
CA ASP A 147 15.73 39.70 -29.66
C ASP A 147 15.93 40.52 -28.36
N ASP A 148 16.56 39.92 -27.33
CA ASP A 148 17.92 40.30 -26.90
C ASP A 148 18.39 39.61 -25.60
N ASP A 149 19.70 39.35 -25.59
CA ASP A 149 20.60 38.72 -24.61
C ASP A 149 20.65 39.38 -23.21
N ASP A 150 21.12 38.64 -22.18
CA ASP A 150 22.38 38.96 -21.45
C ASP A 150 22.75 37.91 -20.37
N ASP A 151 24.07 37.73 -20.25
CA ASP A 151 24.89 36.81 -19.46
C ASP A 151 24.91 37.09 -17.93
N GLY A 152 25.32 36.09 -17.12
CA GLY A 152 25.60 36.32 -15.69
C GLY A 152 26.11 35.16 -14.83
N LYS A 153 27.38 34.81 -15.03
CA LYS A 153 28.29 33.84 -14.36
C LYS A 153 28.42 33.80 -12.80
N ASP A 154 28.79 32.59 -12.33
CA ASP A 154 29.74 32.19 -11.24
C ASP A 154 29.44 32.62 -9.76
N ASN A 155 29.80 31.94 -8.65
CA ASN A 155 30.75 30.88 -8.36
C ASN A 155 30.54 30.24 -6.94
N GLU A 156 31.06 29.01 -6.77
CA GLU A 156 31.78 28.43 -5.60
C GLU A 156 31.16 28.15 -4.21
N ARG A 157 30.93 26.84 -4.00
CA ARG A 157 31.52 25.92 -2.98
C ARG A 157 32.10 26.49 -1.68
N ARG A 158 31.65 25.95 -0.54
CA ARG A 158 32.50 25.63 0.63
C ARG A 158 32.12 24.31 1.31
N THR A 159 33.09 23.40 1.34
CA THR A 159 33.16 22.15 2.08
C THR A 159 33.52 22.37 3.55
N VAL A 160 32.81 21.73 4.49
CA VAL A 160 33.35 21.37 5.82
C VAL A 160 32.66 20.08 6.33
N GLU A 161 33.45 19.06 6.61
CA GLU A 161 33.11 17.81 7.32
C GLU A 161 34.22 17.62 8.41
N PRO A 162 34.14 16.69 9.38
CA PRO A 162 33.11 16.52 10.43
C PRO A 162 33.73 16.20 11.82
N LYS A 163 32.94 16.26 12.91
CA LYS A 163 33.08 15.46 14.18
C LYS A 163 31.66 15.39 14.81
N SER A 164 31.09 14.30 15.32
CA SER A 164 31.65 13.26 16.20
C SER A 164 30.78 11.98 16.28
N GLN A 165 31.41 10.85 15.97
CA GLN A 165 31.38 9.49 16.57
C GLN A 165 30.11 8.95 17.27
N ALA A 166 29.53 7.91 16.67
CA ALA A 166 28.74 6.87 17.34
C ALA A 166 29.57 5.57 17.42
N HIS A 167 29.34 4.77 18.46
CA HIS A 167 30.12 3.58 18.84
C HIS A 167 30.32 2.56 17.70
N PRO A 168 31.48 1.88 17.60
CA PRO A 168 31.75 0.95 16.51
C PRO A 168 31.04 -0.39 16.77
N CYS A 169 30.11 -0.75 15.90
CA CYS A 169 29.52 -2.09 15.88
C CYS A 169 30.45 -3.05 15.13
N ILE A 170 30.74 -4.21 15.74
CA ILE A 170 31.56 -5.29 15.19
C ILE A 170 30.66 -6.24 14.36
N TYR A 171 31.15 -6.69 13.19
CA TYR A 171 30.41 -7.56 12.27
C TYR A 171 31.27 -8.75 11.87
N THR A 172 30.63 -9.90 11.59
CA THR A 172 31.26 -11.10 11.06
C THR A 172 30.88 -11.30 9.59
N VAL A 173 31.85 -11.67 8.77
CA VAL A 173 31.69 -11.92 7.32
C VAL A 173 31.02 -13.27 7.09
N LEU A 174 29.95 -13.29 6.30
CA LEU A 174 29.12 -14.46 6.00
C LEU A 174 29.62 -15.27 4.80
N SER A 175 30.37 -14.65 3.89
CA SER A 175 30.86 -15.26 2.64
C SER A 175 32.09 -14.52 2.16
N ASP A 176 32.97 -15.20 1.45
CA ASP A 176 34.18 -14.60 0.89
C ASP A 176 33.81 -13.48 -0.09
N PHE A 177 34.49 -12.36 0.00
CA PHE A 177 34.36 -11.24 -0.92
C PHE A 177 35.75 -10.84 -1.38
N ARG A 178 35.98 -10.90 -2.69
CA ARG A 178 37.23 -10.45 -3.30
C ARG A 178 37.01 -9.08 -3.90
N GLY A 179 37.77 -8.09 -3.44
CA GLY A 179 37.71 -6.74 -4.00
C GLY A 179 38.12 -6.74 -5.46
N GLU A 180 37.28 -6.16 -6.31
CA GLU A 180 37.50 -6.09 -7.77
C GLU A 180 37.88 -4.66 -8.20
N GLN A 181 37.62 -3.66 -7.36
CA GLN A 181 37.88 -2.24 -7.64
C GLN A 181 38.83 -1.62 -6.62
N GLU A 182 39.48 -0.52 -7.01
CA GLU A 182 40.33 0.27 -6.12
C GLU A 182 39.48 0.91 -5.02
N GLY A 183 39.66 0.46 -3.78
CA GLY A 183 38.85 0.87 -2.62
C GLY A 183 38.03 -0.25 -1.98
N ASP A 184 37.95 -1.42 -2.60
CA ASP A 184 37.31 -2.61 -2.02
C ASP A 184 38.21 -3.28 -0.97
N LEU A 185 37.61 -3.80 0.10
CA LEU A 185 38.32 -4.63 1.08
C LEU A 185 38.03 -6.10 0.80
N SER A 186 39.05 -6.88 0.46
CA SER A 186 38.89 -8.34 0.31
C SER A 186 38.77 -8.99 1.68
N VAL A 187 37.76 -9.83 1.89
CA VAL A 187 37.46 -10.46 3.19
C VAL A 187 37.05 -11.92 3.02
N GLN A 188 37.37 -12.77 3.99
CA GLN A 188 36.99 -14.19 4.01
C GLN A 188 35.85 -14.46 4.99
N ARG A 189 35.05 -15.49 4.71
CA ARG A 189 33.97 -15.95 5.59
C ARG A 189 34.53 -16.25 6.98
N GLY A 190 33.88 -15.68 7.99
CA GLY A 190 34.27 -15.80 9.40
C GLY A 190 35.11 -14.64 9.92
N GLU A 191 35.64 -13.77 9.04
CA GLU A 191 36.43 -12.61 9.48
C GLU A 191 35.58 -11.58 10.23
N VAL A 192 36.22 -10.90 11.18
CA VAL A 192 35.59 -9.89 12.02
C VAL A 192 36.01 -8.50 11.54
N LEU A 193 35.02 -7.68 11.17
CA LEU A 193 35.20 -6.34 10.65
C LEU A 193 34.61 -5.29 11.58
N ARG A 194 35.27 -4.13 11.64
CA ARG A 194 34.76 -2.93 12.28
C ARG A 194 34.16 -2.00 11.23
N ILE A 195 32.87 -1.70 11.35
CA ILE A 195 32.21 -0.78 10.42
C ILE A 195 32.46 0.66 10.82
N ILE A 196 33.09 1.42 9.92
CA ILE A 196 33.44 2.84 10.09
C ILE A 196 32.30 3.72 9.60
N ARG A 197 31.69 3.41 8.45
CA ARG A 197 30.61 4.20 7.84
C ARG A 197 29.62 3.28 7.13
N LYS A 198 28.32 3.50 7.39
CA LYS A 198 27.22 2.87 6.67
C LYS A 198 26.67 3.85 5.64
N THR A 199 26.61 3.43 4.39
CA THR A 199 26.00 4.18 3.27
C THR A 199 24.69 3.50 2.84
N GLY A 200 23.79 4.28 2.24
CA GLY A 200 22.45 3.82 1.83
C GLY A 200 22.43 2.96 0.55
N ASP A 201 23.55 2.90 -0.17
CA ASP A 201 23.76 2.07 -1.36
C ASP A 201 24.13 0.61 -1.04
N GLY A 202 24.32 0.28 0.24
CA GLY A 202 24.65 -1.07 0.69
C GLY A 202 26.13 -1.41 0.74
N TRP A 203 27.04 -0.46 0.47
CA TRP A 203 28.49 -0.65 0.47
C TRP A 203 29.16 -0.01 1.68
N TRP A 204 29.42 -0.79 2.72
CA TRP A 204 29.86 -0.24 3.99
C TRP A 204 31.38 -0.14 4.06
N LEU A 205 31.87 1.01 4.54
CA LEU A 205 33.29 1.19 4.81
C LEU A 205 33.65 0.39 6.07
N ALA A 206 34.43 -0.66 5.89
CA ALA A 206 34.89 -1.56 6.92
C ALA A 206 36.39 -1.45 7.14
N GLN A 207 36.83 -1.88 8.31
CA GLN A 207 38.24 -2.07 8.65
C GLN A 207 38.42 -3.49 9.18
N ASP A 208 39.40 -4.21 8.62
CA ASP A 208 39.79 -5.54 9.08
C ASP A 208 40.62 -5.47 10.38
N THR A 209 41.00 -6.64 10.89
CA THR A 209 41.87 -6.78 12.08
C THR A 209 43.31 -6.33 11.82
N GLU A 210 43.75 -6.30 10.57
CA GLU A 210 45.09 -5.86 10.13
C GLU A 210 45.19 -4.33 9.95
N GLY A 211 44.04 -3.63 9.99
CA GLY A 211 43.94 -2.19 9.89
C GLY A 211 43.66 -1.65 8.49
N ASN A 212 43.55 -2.51 7.47
CA ASN A 212 43.21 -2.12 6.10
C ASN A 212 41.74 -1.66 6.04
N LYS A 213 41.48 -0.66 5.20
CA LYS A 213 40.15 -0.07 5.03
C LYS A 213 39.70 -0.18 3.59
N GLY A 214 38.45 -0.54 3.42
CA GLY A 214 37.80 -0.55 2.13
C GLY A 214 36.31 -0.84 2.28
N VAL A 215 35.59 -0.79 1.16
CA VAL A 215 34.16 -1.05 1.15
C VAL A 215 33.88 -2.54 1.03
N VAL A 216 32.84 -3.00 1.72
CA VAL A 216 32.31 -4.36 1.66
C VAL A 216 30.78 -4.33 1.54
N PRO A 217 30.16 -5.28 0.83
CA PRO A 217 28.70 -5.29 0.70
C PRO A 217 28.04 -5.69 2.03
N LYS A 218 27.01 -4.95 2.45
CA LYS A 218 26.20 -5.25 3.64
C LYS A 218 25.66 -6.68 3.65
N THR A 219 25.28 -7.21 2.50
CA THR A 219 24.69 -8.55 2.35
C THR A 219 25.64 -9.67 2.78
N TYR A 220 26.93 -9.37 2.91
CA TYR A 220 27.98 -10.31 3.32
C TYR A 220 28.31 -10.19 4.81
N LEU A 221 27.56 -9.39 5.60
CA LEU A 221 27.88 -9.09 7.00
C LEU A 221 26.74 -9.43 7.96
N LYS A 222 27.07 -9.96 9.14
CA LYS A 222 26.17 -10.18 10.27
C LYS A 222 26.69 -9.46 11.52
N ILE A 223 25.81 -8.89 12.34
CA ILE A 223 26.19 -8.24 13.60
C ILE A 223 26.75 -9.32 14.55
N GLY A 224 27.99 -9.15 15.00
CA GLY A 224 28.59 -10.01 16.02
C GLY A 224 28.17 -9.51 17.40
N SER A 225 27.40 -10.31 18.14
CA SER A 225 27.18 -10.12 19.58
C SER A 225 28.41 -10.60 20.34
N GLY A 226 29.09 -9.71 21.07
CA GLY A 226 30.04 -10.13 22.10
C GLY A 226 29.27 -10.69 23.29
N ASP A 227 29.49 -11.95 23.63
CA ASP A 227 30.31 -12.36 24.78
C ASP A 227 30.18 -13.88 25.01
N ASP A 228 31.31 -14.42 25.48
CA ASP A 228 31.56 -15.67 26.20
C ASP A 228 31.70 -17.01 25.44
N GLU A 229 32.96 -17.45 25.47
CA GLU A 229 33.52 -18.78 25.24
C GLU A 229 32.87 -19.84 26.14
N GLU A 230 32.70 -21.06 25.61
CA GLU A 230 32.97 -22.33 26.32
C GLU A 230 33.14 -23.45 25.26
N GLU A 231 34.28 -24.14 25.32
CA GLU A 231 34.70 -25.27 24.48
C GLU A 231 34.22 -26.63 25.05
N GLU A 232 34.49 -27.70 24.26
CA GLU A 232 34.58 -29.14 24.59
C GLU A 232 33.21 -29.89 24.72
N ASP A 233 32.96 -31.08 24.16
CA ASP A 233 33.79 -32.12 23.54
C ASP A 233 32.96 -33.07 22.64
N ASP A 234 33.72 -33.84 21.84
CA ASP A 234 33.45 -35.02 21.00
C ASP A 234 32.22 -35.91 21.29
N ASP A 235 31.60 -36.42 20.22
CA ASP A 235 31.54 -37.87 20.00
C ASP A 235 31.16 -38.22 18.54
N ASP A 236 32.00 -39.10 18.00
CA ASP A 236 31.95 -39.82 16.73
C ASP A 236 30.79 -40.84 16.74
N ASP A 237 30.11 -41.03 15.60
CA ASP A 237 29.74 -42.39 15.15
C ASP A 237 29.17 -42.38 13.73
N ASN A 238 29.94 -43.03 12.88
CA ASN A 238 29.72 -43.45 11.50
C ASN A 238 28.84 -44.72 11.43
N VAL A 239 27.74 -44.71 10.67
CA VAL A 239 27.17 -45.95 10.06
C VAL A 239 26.56 -45.67 8.68
N ASN A 240 27.34 -46.06 7.68
CA ASN A 240 27.05 -46.84 6.47
C ASN A 240 25.64 -46.85 5.80
N GLU A 241 25.68 -46.54 4.50
CA GLU A 241 25.14 -47.25 3.32
C GLU A 241 23.91 -48.16 3.48
N GLU A 242 22.87 -47.92 2.66
CA GLU A 242 22.33 -48.93 1.73
C GLU A 242 21.81 -48.22 0.46
N GLU A 243 22.41 -48.55 -0.68
CA GLU A 243 21.82 -48.37 -2.02
C GLU A 243 20.93 -49.57 -2.33
N GLU A 244 19.81 -49.35 -3.04
CA GLU A 244 19.30 -50.33 -4.01
C GLU A 244 18.79 -49.58 -5.26
N SER A 245 19.52 -49.81 -6.35
CA SER A 245 19.11 -49.72 -7.75
C SER A 245 17.96 -50.67 -8.06
N GLU A 246 17.09 -50.39 -9.03
CA GLU A 246 17.04 -51.02 -10.37
C GLU A 246 15.72 -50.55 -11.04
N GLU A 247 15.49 -50.49 -12.34
CA GLU A 247 16.23 -50.52 -13.61
C GLU A 247 15.23 -50.00 -14.66
N GLU A 248 15.76 -49.60 -15.81
CA GLU A 248 15.07 -49.02 -16.97
C GLU A 248 14.40 -50.09 -17.85
N GLU A 249 13.48 -49.66 -18.73
CA GLU A 249 13.36 -50.25 -20.07
C GLU A 249 13.11 -49.15 -21.12
N ASP A 250 14.04 -49.12 -22.08
CA ASP A 250 14.14 -48.32 -23.29
C ASP A 250 13.07 -48.64 -24.36
N GLN A 251 12.82 -47.67 -25.26
CA GLN A 251 13.07 -47.87 -26.69
C GLN A 251 12.99 -46.56 -27.51
N ASP A 252 14.13 -46.22 -28.12
CA ASP A 252 14.40 -45.77 -29.49
C ASP A 252 13.47 -44.72 -30.14
N GLY A 253 13.92 -43.63 -30.78
CA GLY A 253 15.23 -43.25 -31.31
C GLY A 253 14.99 -42.47 -32.62
N GLU A 254 15.61 -41.30 -32.79
CA GLU A 254 16.14 -40.75 -34.06
C GLU A 254 16.70 -39.33 -33.85
N GLU A 255 18.02 -39.19 -33.98
CA GLU A 255 18.74 -37.93 -34.13
C GLU A 255 18.70 -37.44 -35.59
N VAL A 256 18.48 -36.14 -35.83
CA VAL A 256 19.12 -35.39 -36.93
C VAL A 256 19.31 -33.90 -36.55
N THR A 257 20.58 -33.54 -36.32
CA THR A 257 21.35 -32.31 -36.59
C THR A 257 20.74 -30.89 -36.51
N ASP A 258 21.29 -30.15 -35.53
CA ASP A 258 22.14 -28.95 -35.65
C ASP A 258 21.62 -27.58 -36.19
N ASP A 259 21.94 -26.58 -35.35
CA ASP A 259 22.22 -25.18 -35.63
C ASP A 259 21.20 -24.28 -36.35
N GLN A 260 20.43 -23.53 -35.54
CA GLN A 260 20.34 -22.05 -35.61
C GLN A 260 19.35 -21.52 -34.56
N GLU A 261 19.86 -20.94 -33.46
CA GLU A 261 19.22 -19.78 -32.80
C GLU A 261 20.17 -19.18 -31.74
N LYS A 262 21.15 -18.41 -32.21
CA LYS A 262 21.71 -17.31 -31.42
C LYS A 262 20.94 -16.04 -31.76
N GLN A 263 20.60 -15.29 -30.70
CA GLN A 263 19.88 -14.01 -30.66
C GLN A 263 18.36 -14.08 -30.48
N ARG A 264 17.95 -14.36 -29.23
CA ARG A 264 16.84 -13.64 -28.62
C ARG A 264 17.28 -13.05 -27.30
N GLY A 265 17.08 -11.74 -27.18
CA GLY A 265 17.45 -10.92 -26.04
C GLY A 265 16.81 -11.41 -24.75
N ALA A 266 17.51 -11.14 -23.66
CA ALA A 266 17.20 -11.51 -22.30
C ALA A 266 15.75 -11.18 -21.90
N SER A 267 14.89 -12.19 -21.89
CA SER A 267 13.69 -12.22 -21.06
C SER A 267 14.05 -13.01 -19.80
N HIS A 268 14.75 -12.37 -18.86
CA HIS A 268 14.96 -12.94 -17.53
C HIS A 268 13.58 -13.13 -16.88
N SER A 269 13.17 -14.38 -16.75
CA SER A 269 11.83 -14.75 -16.31
C SER A 269 11.54 -14.27 -14.90
N ASN A 270 10.39 -13.62 -14.72
CA ASN A 270 9.74 -13.37 -13.42
C ASN A 270 9.48 -14.67 -12.60
N TRP A 271 9.78 -15.84 -13.16
CA TRP A 271 9.75 -17.15 -12.51
C TRP A 271 10.65 -17.23 -11.27
N THR A 272 11.81 -16.58 -11.26
CA THR A 272 12.67 -16.54 -10.07
C THR A 272 12.05 -15.74 -8.95
N THR A 273 11.28 -14.69 -9.27
CA THR A 273 10.54 -13.86 -8.30
C THR A 273 9.34 -14.62 -7.74
N VAL A 274 8.55 -15.28 -8.61
CA VAL A 274 7.46 -16.15 -8.18
C VAL A 274 7.97 -17.32 -7.34
N LYS A 275 9.11 -17.94 -7.69
CA LYS A 275 9.76 -18.96 -6.85
C LYS A 275 10.26 -18.40 -5.52
N LYS A 276 10.82 -17.19 -5.47
CA LYS A 276 11.19 -16.52 -4.22
C LYS A 276 9.98 -16.20 -3.35
N ALA A 277 8.87 -15.73 -3.93
CA ALA A 277 7.60 -15.53 -3.23
C ALA A 277 7.02 -16.86 -2.71
N LEU A 278 7.12 -17.95 -3.48
CA LEU A 278 6.74 -19.31 -3.08
C LEU A 278 7.69 -19.93 -2.03
N THR A 279 8.96 -19.50 -1.99
CA THR A 279 9.93 -19.92 -0.96
C THR A 279 9.73 -19.09 0.32
N ALA A 280 9.46 -17.79 0.19
CA ALA A 280 9.04 -16.91 1.28
C ALA A 280 7.67 -17.33 1.85
N PHE A 281 6.79 -17.90 1.01
CA PHE A 281 5.58 -18.58 1.42
C PHE A 281 5.92 -19.71 2.40
N SER A 282 6.93 -20.56 2.14
CA SER A 282 7.38 -21.61 3.07
C SER A 282 7.88 -21.08 4.43
N TYR A 283 8.50 -19.89 4.49
CA TYR A 283 9.03 -19.31 5.73
C TYR A 283 8.00 -18.46 6.51
N LYS A 284 7.07 -17.75 5.84
CA LYS A 284 5.92 -17.06 6.46
C LYS A 284 4.73 -18.00 6.76
N SER A 285 4.78 -19.25 6.27
CA SER A 285 3.72 -20.27 6.40
C SER A 285 3.45 -20.71 7.85
N ASP A 286 4.30 -20.39 8.82
CA ASP A 286 4.07 -20.76 10.23
C ASP A 286 2.73 -20.23 10.75
N THR A 287 2.32 -19.04 10.32
CA THR A 287 1.05 -18.46 10.75
C THR A 287 -0.15 -19.22 10.18
N THR A 288 -0.19 -19.45 8.86
CA THR A 288 -1.28 -20.19 8.20
C THR A 288 -1.30 -21.66 8.57
N ASN A 289 -0.13 -22.30 8.71
CA ASN A 289 -0.02 -23.69 9.14
C ASN A 289 -0.55 -23.86 10.56
N VAL A 290 -0.21 -22.95 11.49
CA VAL A 290 -0.77 -22.94 12.85
C VAL A 290 -2.29 -22.72 12.84
N LEU A 291 -2.82 -21.84 11.98
CA LEU A 291 -4.28 -21.66 11.90
C LEU A 291 -4.97 -22.88 11.29
N SER A 292 -4.35 -23.54 10.32
CA SER A 292 -4.89 -24.75 9.70
C SER A 292 -4.86 -25.93 10.68
N SER A 293 -3.79 -26.07 11.47
CA SER A 293 -3.63 -27.13 12.47
C SER A 293 -4.57 -26.93 13.66
N LEU A 294 -4.89 -25.67 14.01
CA LEU A 294 -5.90 -25.33 15.00
C LEU A 294 -7.34 -25.42 14.47
N GLY A 295 -7.55 -25.88 13.23
CA GLY A 295 -8.89 -25.96 12.61
C GLY A 295 -9.58 -24.61 12.44
N THR A 296 -8.81 -23.52 12.46
CA THR A 296 -9.29 -22.15 12.50
C THR A 296 -9.51 -21.57 11.09
N ILE A 297 -8.96 -22.18 10.05
CA ILE A 297 -9.14 -21.77 8.65
C ILE A 297 -9.45 -22.99 7.77
N HIS A 298 -10.17 -22.76 6.67
CA HIS A 298 -10.51 -23.81 5.71
C HIS A 298 -9.26 -24.34 4.98
N SER A 299 -9.28 -25.62 4.58
CA SER A 299 -8.16 -26.30 3.90
C SER A 299 -7.71 -25.62 2.59
N GLY A 300 -8.64 -24.94 1.91
CA GLY A 300 -8.37 -24.17 0.70
C GLY A 300 -7.80 -22.77 0.93
N PHE A 301 -7.68 -22.29 2.17
CA PHE A 301 -7.15 -20.95 2.47
C PHE A 301 -5.62 -20.95 2.43
N ARG A 302 -5.05 -19.82 2.00
CA ARG A 302 -3.60 -19.60 1.90
C ARG A 302 -3.25 -18.20 2.38
N SER A 303 -1.97 -17.93 2.59
CA SER A 303 -1.49 -16.55 2.65
C SER A 303 -1.77 -15.85 1.33
N SER A 304 -2.13 -14.56 1.37
CA SER A 304 -2.40 -13.79 0.15
C SER A 304 -1.16 -13.69 -0.73
N THR A 305 -1.23 -14.22 -1.95
CA THR A 305 -0.11 -14.20 -2.91
C THR A 305 0.10 -12.78 -3.41
N PHE A 306 -0.99 -12.08 -3.74
CA PHE A 306 -0.93 -10.70 -4.18
C PHE A 306 -0.44 -9.74 -3.09
N LYS A 307 -0.74 -10.00 -1.82
CA LYS A 307 -0.15 -9.21 -0.72
C LYS A 307 1.37 -9.33 -0.69
N LEU A 308 1.91 -10.53 -0.86
CA LEU A 308 3.35 -10.77 -0.89
C LEU A 308 4.00 -10.06 -2.09
N LEU A 309 3.43 -10.21 -3.29
CA LEU A 309 3.95 -9.52 -4.48
C LEU A 309 3.93 -7.98 -4.32
N MET A 310 2.88 -7.41 -3.74
CA MET A 310 2.83 -5.97 -3.46
C MET A 310 3.84 -5.49 -2.42
N GLU A 311 4.39 -6.40 -1.59
CA GLU A 311 5.47 -6.11 -0.64
C GLU A 311 6.86 -6.20 -1.28
N GLU A 312 6.98 -6.84 -2.46
CA GLU A 312 8.23 -7.00 -3.23
C GLU A 312 8.57 -5.76 -4.09
N GLY A 313 8.55 -4.58 -3.46
CA GLY A 313 8.94 -3.32 -4.10
C GLY A 313 7.84 -2.66 -4.93
N VAL A 314 8.21 -1.95 -5.99
CA VAL A 314 7.29 -1.13 -6.81
C VAL A 314 6.76 -1.83 -8.05
N THR A 315 7.33 -2.98 -8.43
CA THR A 315 7.06 -3.69 -9.70
C THR A 315 5.59 -3.97 -9.96
N TYR A 316 4.79 -4.21 -8.91
CA TYR A 316 3.36 -4.51 -9.03
C TYR A 316 2.46 -3.34 -8.60
N LYS A 317 3.01 -2.13 -8.50
CA LYS A 317 2.29 -0.94 -8.06
C LYS A 317 1.91 -0.02 -9.22
N GLY A 318 0.90 0.83 -9.02
CA GLY A 318 0.47 1.78 -10.04
C GLY A 318 1.57 2.77 -10.39
N SER A 319 2.36 3.17 -9.39
CA SER A 319 3.55 4.03 -9.55
C SER A 319 4.54 3.53 -10.59
N HIS A 320 4.70 2.23 -10.76
CA HIS A 320 5.58 1.65 -11.78
C HIS A 320 4.94 1.76 -13.17
N TYR A 321 3.68 1.36 -13.34
CA TYR A 321 3.03 1.29 -14.65
C TYR A 321 2.60 2.63 -15.23
N ILE A 322 2.52 3.69 -14.42
CA ILE A 322 2.22 5.04 -14.91
C ILE A 322 3.42 5.72 -15.58
N GLN A 323 4.64 5.24 -15.27
CA GLN A 323 5.89 5.75 -15.81
C GLN A 323 6.06 5.37 -17.29
N PRO A 324 6.78 6.20 -18.08
CA PRO A 324 6.99 5.93 -19.48
C PRO A 324 7.90 4.72 -19.66
N GLU A 325 7.68 3.98 -20.74
CA GLU A 325 8.52 2.85 -21.12
C GLU A 325 9.50 3.26 -22.21
N LEU A 326 10.78 2.96 -22.04
CA LEU A 326 11.81 3.18 -23.05
C LEU A 326 11.68 2.16 -24.18
N SER A 327 12.05 2.58 -25.39
CA SER A 327 12.17 1.69 -26.53
C SER A 327 13.35 0.73 -26.34
N GLN A 328 13.42 -0.31 -27.17
CA GLN A 328 14.53 -1.27 -27.13
C GLN A 328 15.91 -0.60 -27.27
N SER A 329 15.99 0.51 -28.01
CA SER A 329 17.21 1.30 -28.17
C SER A 329 17.54 2.18 -26.95
N GLN A 330 16.58 2.38 -26.06
CA GLN A 330 16.61 3.36 -24.96
C GLN A 330 16.78 4.83 -25.40
N LEU A 331 16.67 5.13 -26.69
CA LEU A 331 16.80 6.49 -27.24
C LEU A 331 15.45 7.22 -27.42
N SER A 332 14.34 6.53 -27.17
CA SER A 332 12.98 7.05 -27.34
C SER A 332 12.02 6.31 -26.42
N PHE A 333 10.79 6.79 -26.31
CA PHE A 333 9.74 6.10 -25.57
C PHE A 333 8.96 5.13 -26.46
N ARG A 334 8.61 3.98 -25.90
CA ARG A 334 7.79 2.94 -26.51
C ARG A 334 6.30 3.28 -26.47
N ASP A 335 5.86 3.98 -25.43
CA ASP A 335 4.44 4.17 -25.10
C ASP A 335 4.02 5.63 -24.87
N LEU A 336 4.90 6.61 -25.14
CA LEU A 336 4.65 8.04 -24.96
C LEU A 336 4.96 8.81 -26.25
N PHE A 337 3.94 9.43 -26.84
CA PHE A 337 4.05 10.20 -28.08
C PHE A 337 3.09 11.39 -28.05
N LEU A 338 3.45 12.48 -28.72
CA LEU A 338 2.58 13.62 -28.96
C LEU A 338 2.09 13.65 -30.40
N ASP A 339 0.87 14.12 -30.59
CA ASP A 339 0.37 14.58 -31.86
C ASP A 339 0.96 15.97 -32.17
N PRO A 340 1.67 16.14 -33.30
CA PRO A 340 2.41 17.38 -33.57
C PRO A 340 1.51 18.57 -33.89
N VAL A 341 0.25 18.34 -34.26
CA VAL A 341 -0.70 19.40 -34.61
C VAL A 341 -1.40 19.90 -33.36
N THR A 342 -1.91 18.97 -32.56
CA THR A 342 -2.75 19.29 -31.40
C THR A 342 -1.96 19.44 -30.09
N GLY A 343 -0.69 19.02 -30.07
CA GLY A 343 0.13 18.97 -28.85
C GLY A 343 -0.40 17.99 -27.80
N ARG A 344 -1.39 17.15 -28.13
CA ARG A 344 -1.98 16.17 -27.22
C ARG A 344 -1.20 14.87 -27.25
N VAL A 345 -1.23 14.12 -26.14
CA VAL A 345 -0.78 12.73 -26.13
C VAL A 345 -1.52 11.97 -27.25
N ARG A 346 -0.77 11.26 -28.08
CA ARG A 346 -1.34 10.46 -29.16
C ARG A 346 -1.97 9.21 -28.58
N GLY A 347 -3.26 9.01 -28.86
CA GLY A 347 -3.98 7.81 -28.46
C GLY A 347 -3.35 6.54 -29.06
N ARG A 348 -3.23 5.51 -28.23
CA ARG A 348 -2.70 4.19 -28.59
C ARG A 348 -3.76 3.12 -28.46
N GLN A 349 -3.90 2.34 -29.52
CA GLN A 349 -4.71 1.13 -29.52
C GLN A 349 -3.91 -0.01 -28.90
N VAL A 350 -4.51 -0.67 -27.90
CA VAL A 350 -3.98 -1.87 -27.26
C VAL A 350 -4.85 -3.06 -27.63
N ARG A 351 -4.28 -4.26 -27.55
CA ARG A 351 -5.01 -5.52 -27.83
C ARG A 351 -6.24 -5.69 -26.95
N THR A 352 -6.13 -5.36 -25.67
CA THR A 352 -7.24 -5.53 -24.73
C THR A 352 -7.42 -4.28 -23.89
N CYS A 353 -8.61 -3.68 -24.00
CA CYS A 353 -9.04 -2.56 -23.18
C CYS A 353 -10.49 -2.83 -22.75
N VAL A 354 -10.68 -3.22 -21.50
CA VAL A 354 -11.99 -3.60 -20.95
C VAL A 354 -12.32 -2.77 -19.72
N CYS A 355 -13.58 -2.39 -19.57
CA CYS A 355 -14.10 -1.83 -18.32
C CYS A 355 -15.06 -2.83 -17.69
N PHE A 356 -15.05 -2.92 -16.37
CA PHE A 356 -15.86 -3.90 -15.66
C PHE A 356 -16.23 -3.41 -14.26
N THR A 357 -17.30 -4.00 -13.74
CA THR A 357 -17.76 -3.79 -12.36
C THR A 357 -17.68 -5.11 -11.61
N LEU A 358 -17.01 -5.13 -10.47
CA LEU A 358 -17.19 -6.17 -9.46
C LEU A 358 -18.56 -5.97 -8.81
N TRP A 359 -19.46 -6.95 -8.90
CA TRP A 359 -20.82 -6.78 -8.38
C TRP A 359 -20.96 -7.37 -6.98
N SER A 360 -20.70 -8.68 -6.86
CA SER A 360 -20.78 -9.36 -5.57
C SER A 360 -20.02 -10.67 -5.58
N CYS A 361 -19.65 -11.12 -4.39
CA CYS A 361 -19.24 -12.49 -4.13
C CYS A 361 -20.31 -13.18 -3.29
N ARG A 362 -20.57 -14.46 -3.55
CA ARG A 362 -21.58 -15.26 -2.82
C ARG A 362 -20.95 -16.52 -2.28
N MET A 363 -21.47 -16.98 -1.14
CA MET A 363 -21.04 -18.21 -0.47
C MET A 363 -19.54 -18.23 -0.11
N ILE A 364 -18.91 -17.07 0.09
CA ILE A 364 -17.49 -17.02 0.44
C ILE A 364 -17.28 -17.60 1.84
N PRO A 365 -16.37 -18.58 2.02
CA PRO A 365 -16.09 -19.14 3.32
C PRO A 365 -15.52 -18.05 4.25
N THR A 366 -15.89 -18.10 5.53
CA THR A 366 -15.40 -17.17 6.54
C THR A 366 -14.28 -17.82 7.34
N PRO A 367 -13.24 -17.09 7.74
CA PRO A 367 -12.29 -17.59 8.74
C PRO A 367 -13.03 -18.07 10.00
N GLY A 368 -12.52 -19.13 10.62
CA GLY A 368 -13.11 -19.80 11.77
C GLY A 368 -12.87 -19.09 13.12
N VAL A 369 -13.11 -19.82 14.21
CA VAL A 369 -13.12 -19.29 15.59
C VAL A 369 -11.71 -18.85 16.03
N GLY A 370 -11.57 -17.65 16.60
CA GLY A 370 -10.28 -17.12 17.07
C GLY A 370 -9.63 -16.10 16.12
N VAL A 371 -10.33 -15.77 15.04
CA VAL A 371 -9.94 -14.74 14.08
C VAL A 371 -11.04 -13.67 13.99
N GLN A 372 -10.66 -12.41 14.17
CA GLN A 372 -11.52 -11.26 13.92
C GLN A 372 -11.20 -10.68 12.54
N VAL A 373 -12.21 -10.67 11.65
CA VAL A 373 -12.08 -10.09 10.31
C VAL A 373 -12.11 -8.57 10.39
N LEU A 374 -11.06 -7.93 9.87
CA LEU A 374 -10.91 -6.48 9.77
C LEU A 374 -11.32 -5.94 8.40
N SER A 375 -10.99 -6.68 7.33
CA SER A 375 -11.30 -6.32 5.94
C SER A 375 -11.71 -7.54 5.13
N ARG A 376 -12.55 -7.28 4.13
CA ARG A 376 -12.81 -8.16 2.99
C ARG A 376 -12.51 -7.37 1.73
N HIS A 377 -11.77 -7.95 0.80
CA HIS A 377 -11.31 -7.24 -0.40
C HIS A 377 -11.04 -8.21 -1.54
N ILE A 378 -10.91 -7.67 -2.75
CA ILE A 378 -10.42 -8.39 -3.93
C ILE A 378 -9.16 -7.69 -4.39
N ARG A 379 -8.09 -8.45 -4.57
CA ARG A 379 -6.90 -7.99 -5.31
C ARG A 379 -6.95 -8.58 -6.71
N LEU A 380 -6.67 -7.78 -7.72
CA LEU A 380 -6.77 -8.20 -9.11
C LEU A 380 -5.66 -7.64 -9.99
N CYS A 381 -5.32 -8.36 -11.05
CA CYS A 381 -4.32 -7.98 -12.05
C CYS A 381 -4.61 -8.60 -13.42
N ALA A 382 -3.96 -8.09 -14.46
CA ALA A 382 -3.81 -8.83 -15.71
C ALA A 382 -2.89 -10.04 -15.50
N PHE A 383 -3.27 -11.17 -16.06
CA PHE A 383 -2.58 -12.44 -15.92
C PHE A 383 -2.70 -13.25 -17.21
N ASP A 384 -1.64 -13.92 -17.63
CA ASP A 384 -1.61 -14.70 -18.88
C ASP A 384 -1.70 -16.21 -18.69
N GLY A 385 -2.08 -16.66 -17.50
CA GLY A 385 -2.04 -18.07 -17.11
C GLY A 385 -0.75 -18.46 -16.37
N THR A 386 0.32 -17.67 -16.48
CA THR A 386 1.62 -17.99 -15.89
C THR A 386 2.21 -16.87 -15.03
N GLN A 387 2.04 -15.61 -15.41
CA GLN A 387 2.64 -14.47 -14.74
C GLN A 387 1.70 -13.26 -14.67
N VAL A 388 1.93 -12.42 -13.64
CA VAL A 388 1.26 -11.13 -13.48
C VAL A 388 1.83 -10.14 -14.49
N LEU A 389 0.95 -9.43 -15.21
CA LEU A 389 1.31 -8.54 -16.32
C LEU A 389 1.03 -7.06 -16.07
N SER A 390 0.25 -6.72 -15.03
CA SER A 390 -0.11 -5.34 -14.67
C SER A 390 0.23 -5.06 -13.21
N ASN A 391 -0.01 -3.82 -12.78
CA ASN A 391 -0.13 -3.51 -11.37
C ASN A 391 -1.28 -4.32 -10.74
N ILE A 392 -1.18 -4.54 -9.42
CA ILE A 392 -2.22 -5.17 -8.61
C ILE A 392 -3.10 -4.06 -8.04
N HIS A 393 -4.39 -4.10 -8.37
CA HIS A 393 -5.38 -3.17 -7.84
C HIS A 393 -6.20 -3.84 -6.72
N THR A 394 -6.55 -3.09 -5.67
CA THR A 394 -7.29 -3.59 -4.52
C THR A 394 -8.64 -2.91 -4.44
N VAL A 395 -9.71 -3.72 -4.42
CA VAL A 395 -11.11 -3.27 -4.29
C VAL A 395 -11.62 -3.72 -2.93
N ARG A 396 -12.23 -2.80 -2.17
CA ARG A 396 -12.75 -3.10 -0.83
C ARG A 396 -14.18 -3.59 -0.92
N ALA A 397 -14.50 -4.65 -0.20
CA ALA A 397 -15.87 -5.16 -0.13
C ALA A 397 -16.63 -4.58 1.06
N THR A 398 -17.92 -4.29 0.85
CA THR A 398 -18.85 -3.94 1.92
C THR A 398 -19.37 -5.22 2.57
N TYR A 399 -19.34 -5.25 3.90
CA TYR A 399 -19.86 -6.36 4.69
C TYR A 399 -21.26 -6.07 5.20
N ASN A 400 -22.18 -7.02 5.02
CA ASN A 400 -23.51 -6.97 5.61
C ASN A 400 -23.69 -8.14 6.58
N ALA A 401 -23.90 -7.84 7.87
CA ALA A 401 -24.09 -8.85 8.91
C ALA A 401 -25.32 -9.74 8.69
N LYS A 402 -26.33 -9.27 7.94
CA LYS A 402 -27.52 -10.06 7.56
C LYS A 402 -27.18 -11.14 6.53
N SER A 403 -26.08 -10.99 5.79
CA SER A 403 -25.65 -11.90 4.73
C SER A 403 -24.14 -12.14 4.79
N PRO A 404 -23.63 -12.83 5.82
CA PRO A 404 -22.20 -12.85 6.14
C PRO A 404 -21.31 -13.56 5.11
N LYS A 405 -21.90 -14.41 4.27
CA LYS A 405 -21.24 -15.12 3.16
C LYS A 405 -21.33 -14.37 1.82
N THR A 406 -21.95 -13.20 1.81
CA THR A 406 -22.10 -12.37 0.62
C THR A 406 -21.31 -11.10 0.81
N TRP A 407 -20.43 -10.82 -0.14
CA TRP A 407 -19.69 -9.56 -0.19
C TRP A 407 -20.27 -8.74 -1.32
N SER A 408 -20.58 -7.47 -1.06
CA SER A 408 -21.07 -6.56 -2.08
C SER A 408 -20.02 -5.50 -2.37
N PHE A 409 -19.98 -5.03 -3.61
CA PHE A 409 -19.12 -3.94 -4.02
C PHE A 409 -20.05 -2.82 -4.48
N SER A 410 -20.10 -1.74 -3.69
CA SER A 410 -20.88 -0.56 -4.07
C SER A 410 -20.07 0.24 -5.10
N PRO A 411 -20.70 0.73 -6.18
CA PRO A 411 -20.06 1.71 -7.07
C PRO A 411 -19.93 3.10 -6.42
N ARG A 412 -20.47 3.29 -5.21
CA ARG A 412 -20.26 4.49 -4.39
C ARG A 412 -19.83 4.04 -3.00
N MET A 413 -18.55 4.19 -2.70
CA MET A 413 -18.05 3.97 -1.33
C MET A 413 -18.76 4.96 -0.40
N THR A 414 -19.30 4.49 0.72
CA THR A 414 -19.99 5.35 1.70
C THR A 414 -19.13 5.54 2.94
N GLY A 415 -19.13 6.75 3.50
CA GLY A 415 -18.40 7.08 4.73
C GLY A 415 -17.00 7.63 4.46
N ILE A 416 -16.06 7.32 5.36
CA ILE A 416 -14.68 7.85 5.35
C ILE A 416 -13.74 7.16 4.35
N LEU A 417 -14.18 6.07 3.71
CA LEU A 417 -13.33 5.25 2.86
C LEU A 417 -13.20 5.86 1.46
N PRO A 418 -12.00 5.79 0.83
CA PRO A 418 -11.79 6.36 -0.49
C PRO A 418 -12.72 5.76 -1.55
N THR A 419 -13.29 6.62 -2.39
CA THR A 419 -14.17 6.22 -3.51
C THR A 419 -13.44 5.28 -4.47
N LEU A 420 -12.12 5.42 -4.58
CA LEU A 420 -11.26 4.64 -5.49
C LEU A 420 -11.18 3.16 -5.14
N LEU A 421 -11.71 2.74 -3.98
CA LEU A 421 -11.79 1.35 -3.56
C LEU A 421 -13.10 0.67 -4.03
N ASP A 422 -13.91 1.35 -4.84
CA ASP A 422 -15.13 0.82 -5.45
C ASP A 422 -14.85 -0.31 -6.46
N GLY A 423 -15.92 -0.95 -6.93
CA GLY A 423 -15.83 -2.08 -7.87
C GLY A 423 -15.68 -1.71 -9.35
N ASP A 424 -15.61 -0.43 -9.71
CA ASP A 424 -15.67 0.06 -11.10
C ASP A 424 -14.27 0.31 -11.66
N CYS A 425 -13.77 -0.64 -12.46
CA CYS A 425 -12.38 -0.65 -12.93
C CYS A 425 -12.26 -0.65 -14.46
N PHE A 426 -11.08 -0.30 -14.95
CA PHE A 426 -10.62 -0.59 -16.31
C PHE A 426 -9.33 -1.40 -16.30
N LEU A 427 -9.13 -2.24 -17.31
CA LEU A 427 -7.87 -2.88 -17.63
C LEU A 427 -7.47 -2.52 -19.06
N ARG A 428 -6.27 -1.94 -19.20
CA ARG A 428 -5.52 -1.90 -20.46
C ARG A 428 -4.39 -2.91 -20.38
N CYS A 429 -4.21 -3.70 -21.43
CA CYS A 429 -3.07 -4.59 -21.55
C CYS A 429 -2.79 -4.86 -23.04
N ASN A 430 -1.52 -4.72 -23.43
CA ASN A 430 -1.08 -4.97 -24.80
C ASN A 430 -0.43 -6.35 -25.00
N SER A 431 -0.68 -7.29 -24.08
CA SER A 431 -0.17 -8.66 -24.17
C SER A 431 -0.76 -9.41 -25.37
N VAL A 432 0.09 -10.21 -26.01
CA VAL A 432 -0.27 -11.09 -27.15
C VAL A 432 -0.80 -12.45 -26.69
N SER A 433 -0.73 -12.75 -25.38
CA SER A 433 -1.08 -14.07 -24.87
C SER A 433 -2.54 -14.42 -25.19
N PRO A 434 -2.82 -15.60 -25.77
CA PRO A 434 -4.18 -16.06 -25.98
C PRO A 434 -4.89 -16.35 -24.66
N ASP A 435 -4.14 -16.54 -23.57
CA ASP A 435 -4.62 -16.80 -22.21
C ASP A 435 -4.67 -15.54 -21.35
N LEU A 436 -4.62 -14.35 -21.95
CA LEU A 436 -4.80 -13.10 -21.23
C LEU A 436 -6.17 -13.06 -20.54
N GLY A 437 -6.15 -12.81 -19.24
CA GLY A 437 -7.34 -12.66 -18.43
C GLY A 437 -7.12 -11.75 -17.23
N ILE A 438 -8.20 -11.59 -16.45
CA ILE A 438 -8.17 -10.93 -15.16
C ILE A 438 -8.15 -12.01 -14.08
N LEU A 439 -7.11 -11.98 -13.25
CA LEU A 439 -6.99 -12.85 -12.10
C LEU A 439 -7.47 -12.10 -10.86
N PHE A 440 -8.37 -12.72 -10.10
CA PHE A 440 -8.97 -12.18 -8.89
C PHE A 440 -8.58 -13.05 -7.70
N GLU A 441 -8.01 -12.45 -6.66
CA GLU A 441 -7.76 -13.09 -5.36
C GLU A 441 -8.70 -12.47 -4.33
N LEU A 442 -9.55 -13.29 -3.70
CA LEU A 442 -10.45 -12.84 -2.65
C LEU A 442 -9.72 -12.88 -1.32
N GLY A 443 -9.51 -11.72 -0.72
CA GLY A 443 -8.70 -11.57 0.48
C GLY A 443 -9.50 -11.20 1.72
N VAL A 444 -9.01 -11.65 2.87
CA VAL A 444 -9.46 -11.25 4.20
C VAL A 444 -8.27 -10.80 5.04
N THR A 445 -8.28 -9.54 5.48
CA THR A 445 -7.34 -9.06 6.51
C THR A 445 -7.97 -9.31 7.88
N PHE A 446 -7.18 -9.83 8.80
CA PHE A 446 -7.68 -10.26 10.10
C PHE A 446 -6.70 -9.97 11.24
N ILE A 447 -7.21 -10.07 12.47
CA ILE A 447 -6.43 -10.09 13.70
C ILE A 447 -6.76 -11.35 14.50
N ARG A 448 -5.75 -12.02 15.05
CA ARG A 448 -5.92 -13.18 15.92
C ARG A 448 -6.40 -12.74 17.28
N THR A 449 -7.49 -13.32 17.77
CA THR A 449 -8.04 -12.99 19.08
C THR A 449 -7.12 -13.43 20.23
N SER A 450 -6.35 -14.49 20.04
CA SER A 450 -5.45 -15.04 21.06
C SER A 450 -4.15 -14.26 21.23
N THR A 451 -3.50 -13.86 20.12
CA THR A 451 -2.18 -13.22 20.13
C THR A 451 -2.23 -11.71 19.84
N GLY A 452 -3.26 -11.23 19.15
CA GLY A 452 -3.32 -9.87 18.61
C GLY A 452 -2.58 -9.68 17.29
N ASP A 453 -2.01 -10.76 16.71
CA ASP A 453 -1.26 -10.66 15.45
C ASP A 453 -2.20 -10.42 14.27
N ARG A 454 -1.78 -9.54 13.36
CA ARG A 454 -2.48 -9.30 12.10
C ARG A 454 -1.99 -10.20 10.99
N GLY A 455 -2.87 -10.55 10.06
CA GLY A 455 -2.53 -11.33 8.87
C GLY A 455 -3.47 -11.06 7.70
N ASP A 456 -3.11 -11.59 6.53
CA ASP A 456 -3.89 -11.49 5.29
C ASP A 456 -4.01 -12.89 4.65
N LEU A 457 -5.25 -13.35 4.45
CA LEU A 457 -5.57 -14.66 3.89
C LEU A 457 -6.22 -14.51 2.53
N SER A 458 -5.85 -15.38 1.59
CA SER A 458 -6.63 -15.69 0.41
C SER A 458 -7.71 -16.72 0.77
N CYS A 459 -8.97 -16.35 0.50
CA CYS A 459 -10.14 -17.22 0.57
C CYS A 459 -10.35 -18.02 -0.72
N GLY A 460 -9.47 -17.86 -1.70
CA GLY A 460 -9.54 -18.46 -3.01
C GLY A 460 -9.41 -17.42 -4.13
N TRP A 461 -9.34 -17.91 -5.35
CA TRP A 461 -9.10 -17.10 -6.54
C TRP A 461 -10.06 -17.47 -7.67
N ALA A 462 -10.26 -16.55 -8.59
CA ALA A 462 -11.06 -16.73 -9.79
C ALA A 462 -10.33 -16.12 -10.99
N PHE A 463 -10.57 -16.65 -12.18
CA PHE A 463 -9.92 -16.17 -13.41
C PHE A 463 -10.95 -15.95 -14.51
N LEU A 464 -10.93 -14.76 -15.11
CA LEU A 464 -11.74 -14.42 -16.27
C LEU A 464 -10.82 -14.25 -17.49
N LYS A 465 -10.73 -15.28 -18.32
CA LYS A 465 -10.09 -15.18 -19.64
C LYS A 465 -10.84 -14.14 -20.49
N LEU A 466 -10.14 -13.21 -21.13
CA LEU A 466 -10.77 -12.08 -21.84
C LEU A 466 -11.07 -12.36 -23.32
N THR A 467 -10.67 -13.54 -23.80
CA THR A 467 -10.98 -14.09 -25.11
C THR A 467 -11.79 -15.37 -24.96
N ASP A 468 -12.66 -15.65 -25.92
CA ASP A 468 -13.31 -16.96 -26.04
C ASP A 468 -12.35 -18.00 -26.66
N ASP A 469 -12.81 -19.25 -26.78
CA ASP A 469 -12.03 -20.35 -27.35
C ASP A 469 -11.67 -20.14 -28.83
N THR A 470 -12.34 -19.21 -29.51
CA THR A 470 -12.06 -18.81 -30.89
C THR A 470 -11.10 -17.62 -30.99
N GLY A 471 -10.68 -17.06 -29.85
CA GLY A 471 -9.79 -15.90 -29.76
C GLY A 471 -10.49 -14.55 -29.87
N ASN A 472 -11.83 -14.50 -29.92
CA ASN A 472 -12.57 -13.26 -29.99
C ASN A 472 -12.73 -12.62 -28.60
N PRO A 473 -12.74 -11.28 -28.49
CA PRO A 473 -12.95 -10.60 -27.21
C PRO A 473 -14.29 -10.96 -26.57
N LEU A 474 -14.32 -11.10 -25.24
CA LEU A 474 -15.54 -11.36 -24.50
C LEU A 474 -16.60 -10.25 -24.68
N SER A 475 -17.85 -10.66 -24.86
CA SER A 475 -19.01 -9.76 -24.93
C SER A 475 -19.25 -9.00 -23.62
N SER A 476 -19.75 -7.77 -23.70
CA SER A 476 -20.16 -7.00 -22.52
C SER A 476 -21.42 -7.59 -21.85
N ARG A 477 -21.23 -8.47 -20.86
CA ARG A 477 -22.29 -9.08 -20.06
C ARG A 477 -21.81 -9.41 -18.64
N THR A 478 -22.70 -9.98 -17.84
CA THR A 478 -22.37 -10.50 -16.51
C THR A 478 -21.80 -11.92 -16.61
N TYR A 479 -20.71 -12.16 -15.89
CA TYR A 479 -20.01 -13.43 -15.77
C TYR A 479 -20.04 -13.90 -14.31
N GLU A 480 -20.43 -15.16 -14.12
CA GLU A 480 -20.29 -15.86 -12.84
C GLU A 480 -19.06 -16.75 -12.88
N LEU A 481 -18.10 -16.47 -12.00
CA LEU A 481 -16.85 -17.21 -11.89
C LEU A 481 -16.90 -18.08 -10.64
N ALA A 482 -16.62 -19.37 -10.81
CA ALA A 482 -16.39 -20.26 -9.67
C ALA A 482 -15.07 -19.89 -8.99
N LEU A 483 -15.04 -19.96 -7.66
CA LEU A 483 -13.79 -19.84 -6.92
C LEU A 483 -13.02 -21.16 -6.90
N ASN A 484 -11.70 -21.05 -7.02
CA ASN A 484 -10.72 -22.08 -6.82
C ASN A 484 -10.00 -21.86 -5.47
N GLY A 485 -9.59 -22.95 -4.82
CA GLY A 485 -8.85 -22.89 -3.57
C GLY A 485 -7.36 -22.71 -3.84
N GLY A 486 -6.58 -22.50 -2.77
CA GLY A 486 -5.14 -22.41 -2.92
C GLY A 486 -4.68 -21.10 -3.55
N THR A 487 -3.57 -21.17 -4.27
CA THR A 487 -3.05 -20.07 -5.10
C THR A 487 -3.32 -20.35 -6.58
N PRO A 488 -3.29 -19.32 -7.45
CA PRO A 488 -3.40 -19.48 -8.92
C PRO A 488 -2.39 -20.43 -9.54
N PHE A 489 -1.31 -20.75 -8.82
CA PHE A 489 -0.23 -21.64 -9.24
C PHE A 489 -0.40 -23.08 -8.72
N GLU A 490 -1.34 -23.30 -7.81
CA GLU A 490 -1.69 -24.61 -7.28
C GLU A 490 -2.85 -25.23 -8.08
N LYS A 491 -2.71 -26.48 -8.50
CA LYS A 491 -3.78 -27.22 -9.19
C LYS A 491 -4.61 -28.03 -8.20
N ASN A 492 -5.91 -28.13 -8.46
CA ASN A 492 -6.85 -29.05 -7.79
C ASN A 492 -7.02 -28.84 -6.27
N VAL A 493 -6.88 -27.62 -5.77
CA VAL A 493 -7.15 -27.31 -4.35
C VAL A 493 -8.66 -27.03 -4.17
N PRO A 494 -9.39 -27.84 -3.39
CA PRO A 494 -10.83 -27.68 -3.22
C PRO A 494 -11.17 -26.41 -2.44
N VAL A 495 -12.22 -25.71 -2.88
CA VAL A 495 -12.88 -24.70 -2.04
C VAL A 495 -13.99 -25.40 -1.27
N GLU A 496 -13.75 -25.71 0.01
CA GLU A 496 -14.74 -26.38 0.84
C GLU A 496 -15.98 -25.51 1.08
N ALA A 497 -17.02 -25.76 0.30
CA ALA A 497 -18.39 -25.37 0.63
C ALA A 497 -19.11 -26.53 1.32
N SER A 498 -18.74 -26.84 2.57
CA SER A 498 -19.46 -27.78 3.44
C SER A 498 -19.99 -29.03 2.71
N VAL A 499 -19.11 -29.94 2.31
CA VAL A 499 -19.51 -31.21 1.68
C VAL A 499 -19.72 -32.24 2.78
N THR A 500 -20.99 -32.55 3.08
CA THR A 500 -21.35 -33.83 3.67
C THR A 500 -21.08 -34.91 2.62
N THR A 501 -20.03 -35.70 2.83
CA THR A 501 -19.71 -36.90 2.04
C THR A 501 -20.85 -37.91 2.14
N GLY A 502 -21.56 -38.17 1.03
CA GLY A 502 -22.57 -39.22 0.97
C GLY A 502 -23.26 -39.40 -0.40
N SER A 503 -22.78 -40.39 -1.18
CA SER A 503 -23.45 -41.14 -2.27
C SER A 503 -24.03 -40.36 -3.48
N PRO A 504 -24.27 -41.02 -4.66
CA PRO A 504 -24.47 -40.33 -5.92
C PRO A 504 -25.84 -39.65 -5.96
N SER A 505 -25.82 -38.32 -6.08
CA SER A 505 -26.98 -37.45 -5.89
C SER A 505 -27.71 -37.19 -7.20
N GLY A 506 -29.05 -37.22 -7.18
CA GLY A 506 -29.89 -36.88 -8.33
C GLY A 506 -29.74 -35.42 -8.78
N VAL A 507 -30.15 -35.10 -10.02
CA VAL A 507 -29.98 -33.79 -10.67
C VAL A 507 -30.41 -32.60 -9.79
N PHE A 508 -31.49 -32.74 -9.03
CA PHE A 508 -31.96 -31.69 -8.11
C PHE A 508 -30.98 -31.38 -6.97
N GLN A 509 -30.34 -32.42 -6.42
CA GLN A 509 -29.37 -32.29 -5.34
C GLN A 509 -28.02 -31.77 -5.87
N GLN A 510 -27.65 -32.11 -7.10
CA GLN A 510 -26.52 -31.48 -7.81
C GLN A 510 -26.75 -29.98 -8.05
N ILE A 511 -27.96 -29.57 -8.45
CA ILE A 511 -28.33 -28.15 -8.60
C ILE A 511 -28.27 -27.43 -7.24
N LEU A 512 -28.75 -28.07 -6.17
CA LEU A 512 -28.71 -27.50 -4.82
C LEU A 512 -27.26 -27.35 -4.31
N GLN A 513 -26.38 -28.31 -4.64
CA GLN A 513 -24.95 -28.24 -4.33
C GLN A 513 -24.24 -27.15 -5.14
N ALA A 514 -24.55 -26.99 -6.43
CA ALA A 514 -24.00 -25.93 -7.29
C ALA A 514 -24.37 -24.52 -6.79
N ARG A 515 -25.55 -24.34 -6.18
CA ARG A 515 -25.96 -23.07 -5.54
C ARG A 515 -25.18 -22.74 -4.26
N ARG A 516 -24.54 -23.74 -3.64
CA ARG A 516 -23.76 -23.57 -2.42
C ARG A 516 -22.28 -23.27 -2.67
N GLN A 517 -21.82 -23.40 -3.91
CA GLN A 517 -20.43 -23.14 -4.25
C GLN A 517 -20.09 -21.64 -4.21
N PRO A 518 -18.87 -21.26 -3.80
CA PRO A 518 -18.46 -19.87 -3.74
C PRO A 518 -18.26 -19.32 -5.16
N LYS A 519 -18.79 -18.11 -5.39
CA LYS A 519 -18.82 -17.48 -6.70
C LYS A 519 -18.47 -16.00 -6.64
N LEU A 520 -17.78 -15.52 -7.67
CA LEU A 520 -17.55 -14.11 -7.95
C LEU A 520 -18.39 -13.70 -9.16
N ILE A 521 -19.08 -12.56 -9.06
CA ILE A 521 -19.91 -12.00 -10.13
C ILE A 521 -19.24 -10.72 -10.65
N VAL A 522 -18.85 -10.73 -11.93
CA VAL A 522 -18.19 -9.62 -12.62
C VAL A 522 -19.03 -9.21 -13.82
N LYS A 523 -19.24 -7.91 -14.02
CA LYS A 523 -19.97 -7.38 -15.18
C LYS A 523 -19.01 -6.63 -16.10
N LEU A 524 -18.79 -7.13 -17.32
CA LEU A 524 -18.10 -6.38 -18.36
C LEU A 524 -19.03 -5.28 -18.91
N LYS A 525 -18.51 -4.06 -19.07
CA LYS A 525 -19.26 -2.87 -19.48
C LYS A 525 -18.90 -2.48 -20.92
N SER A 526 -19.91 -2.04 -21.67
CA SER A 526 -19.68 -1.24 -22.87
C SER A 526 -19.23 0.16 -22.46
N VAL A 527 -18.23 0.70 -23.14
CA VAL A 527 -17.63 2.00 -22.81
C VAL A 527 -18.05 3.02 -23.86
N ASN A 528 -18.50 4.20 -23.42
CA ASN A 528 -18.84 5.31 -24.29
C ASN A 528 -17.60 5.84 -25.05
N ARG A 529 -17.83 6.63 -26.11
CA ARG A 529 -16.75 7.12 -26.98
C ARG A 529 -15.73 7.96 -26.21
N ARG A 530 -16.19 8.86 -25.33
CA ARG A 530 -15.35 9.77 -24.53
C ARG A 530 -14.37 9.01 -23.63
N THR A 531 -14.86 8.08 -22.83
CA THR A 531 -14.03 7.26 -21.94
C THR A 531 -13.07 6.39 -22.74
N ARG A 532 -13.49 5.83 -23.89
CA ARG A 532 -12.60 5.06 -24.77
C ARG A 532 -11.45 5.90 -25.32
N MET A 533 -11.73 7.14 -25.73
CA MET A 533 -10.71 8.10 -26.16
C MET A 533 -9.73 8.41 -25.01
N GLN A 534 -10.23 8.73 -23.82
CA GLN A 534 -9.36 9.01 -22.67
C GLN A 534 -8.50 7.80 -22.28
N LEU A 535 -9.07 6.60 -22.27
CA LEU A 535 -8.32 5.37 -22.01
C LEU A 535 -7.20 5.17 -23.03
N SER A 536 -7.41 5.53 -24.30
CA SER A 536 -6.38 5.40 -25.34
C SER A 536 -5.13 6.26 -25.07
N LEU A 537 -5.24 7.30 -24.24
CA LEU A 537 -4.13 8.19 -23.87
C LEU A 537 -3.25 7.61 -22.75
N LEU A 538 -3.73 6.58 -22.05
CA LEU A 538 -3.02 5.96 -20.92
C LEU A 538 -2.00 4.91 -21.41
N PRO A 539 -1.02 4.53 -20.55
CA PRO A 539 -0.03 3.50 -20.85
C PRO A 539 -0.61 2.21 -21.43
N ASP A 540 0.23 1.47 -22.16
CA ASP A 540 -0.16 0.25 -22.88
C ASP A 540 -0.69 -0.84 -21.91
N THR A 541 -0.21 -0.85 -20.66
CA THR A 541 -0.71 -1.73 -19.60
C THR A 541 -0.94 -0.97 -18.30
N LEU A 542 -2.18 -0.95 -17.82
CA LEU A 542 -2.56 -0.31 -16.55
C LEU A 542 -3.92 -0.84 -16.10
N LEU A 543 -4.05 -1.10 -14.80
CA LEU A 543 -5.29 -1.50 -14.15
C LEU A 543 -5.64 -0.50 -13.05
N HIS A 544 -6.80 0.16 -13.14
CA HIS A 544 -7.21 1.11 -12.10
C HIS A 544 -8.72 1.35 -12.07
N CYS A 545 -9.13 2.15 -11.09
CA CYS A 545 -10.45 2.72 -10.92
C CYS A 545 -10.87 3.61 -12.12
N LEU A 546 -12.13 3.56 -12.53
CA LEU A 546 -12.66 4.40 -13.63
C LEU A 546 -12.70 5.89 -13.28
N SER A 547 -12.98 6.23 -12.02
CA SER A 547 -13.08 7.62 -11.56
C SER A 547 -11.73 8.36 -11.56
N CYS A 548 -10.62 7.62 -11.72
CA CYS A 548 -9.25 8.12 -11.74
C CYS A 548 -8.80 8.58 -13.14
N ILE A 549 -9.53 8.22 -14.21
CA ILE A 549 -9.12 8.43 -15.61
C ILE A 549 -8.73 9.90 -15.89
N PRO A 550 -9.50 10.93 -15.49
CA PRO A 550 -9.16 12.32 -15.79
C PRO A 550 -7.79 12.73 -15.23
N LEU A 551 -7.48 12.34 -13.99
CA LEU A 551 -6.20 12.64 -13.33
C LEU A 551 -5.04 11.93 -14.03
N LEU A 552 -5.23 10.66 -14.38
CA LEU A 552 -4.20 9.86 -15.06
C LEU A 552 -3.88 10.43 -16.46
N VAL A 553 -4.89 10.90 -17.19
CA VAL A 553 -4.71 11.52 -18.51
C VAL A 553 -3.97 12.85 -18.40
N LEU A 554 -4.33 13.70 -17.43
CA LEU A 554 -3.66 14.99 -17.21
C LEU A 554 -2.20 14.80 -16.80
N HIS A 555 -1.93 13.89 -15.85
CA HIS A 555 -0.56 13.53 -15.50
C HIS A 555 0.22 13.01 -16.71
N ARG A 556 -0.39 12.14 -17.54
CA ARG A 556 0.25 11.60 -18.75
C ARG A 556 0.55 12.68 -19.78
N GLN A 557 -0.29 13.71 -19.89
CA GLN A 557 -0.05 14.88 -20.73
C GLN A 557 1.12 15.73 -20.20
N LEU A 558 1.16 16.03 -18.90
CA LEU A 558 2.28 16.76 -18.30
C LEU A 558 3.61 16.02 -18.50
N LEU A 559 3.59 14.70 -18.32
CA LEU A 559 4.75 13.85 -18.57
C LEU A 559 5.20 13.93 -20.04
N ALA A 560 4.27 13.98 -20.99
CA ALA A 560 4.58 14.12 -22.41
C ALA A 560 5.21 15.47 -22.74
N ASP A 561 4.62 16.56 -22.26
CA ASP A 561 5.15 17.92 -22.46
C ASP A 561 6.58 18.01 -21.94
N THR A 562 6.78 17.60 -20.69
CA THR A 562 8.10 17.69 -20.05
C THR A 562 9.15 16.81 -20.72
N LEU A 563 8.80 15.58 -21.15
CA LEU A 563 9.78 14.66 -21.72
C LEU A 563 9.99 14.80 -23.23
N LEU A 564 9.04 15.36 -23.96
CA LEU A 564 9.07 15.42 -25.42
C LEU A 564 9.21 16.84 -25.97
N MET A 565 8.77 17.86 -25.23
CA MET A 565 8.77 19.26 -25.69
C MET A 565 9.78 20.10 -24.91
N ASP A 566 9.76 20.01 -23.57
CA ASP A 566 10.55 20.93 -22.73
C ASP A 566 12.04 20.54 -22.65
N ARG A 567 12.39 19.30 -23.03
CA ARG A 567 13.79 18.86 -23.04
C ARG A 567 14.54 19.44 -24.23
N PRO A 568 15.74 20.03 -24.03
CA PRO A 568 16.56 20.56 -25.13
C PRO A 568 16.92 19.49 -26.16
N THR A 569 17.18 18.26 -25.69
CA THR A 569 17.42 17.10 -26.55
C THR A 569 16.86 15.84 -25.91
N MET A 570 16.42 14.88 -26.73
CA MET A 570 15.95 13.56 -26.26
C MET A 570 17.04 12.72 -25.60
N GLN A 571 18.31 13.08 -25.85
CA GLN A 571 19.49 12.44 -25.26
C GLN A 571 19.86 13.05 -23.90
N ASN A 572 19.24 14.17 -23.51
CA ASN A 572 19.43 14.75 -22.20
C ASN A 572 18.67 13.94 -21.14
N ALA A 573 19.41 13.46 -20.14
CA ALA A 573 18.91 12.71 -18.99
C ALA A 573 19.12 13.48 -17.66
N ASP A 574 19.36 14.79 -17.75
CA ASP A 574 19.43 15.68 -16.60
C ASP A 574 18.17 15.57 -15.74
N LEU A 575 18.37 15.85 -14.46
CA LEU A 575 17.32 15.91 -13.47
C LEU A 575 16.31 17.01 -13.82
N ILE A 576 15.03 16.65 -13.88
CA ILE A 576 13.94 17.54 -14.26
C ILE A 576 13.29 18.10 -12.99
N CYS A 577 13.19 19.41 -12.88
CA CYS A 577 12.49 20.06 -11.77
C CYS A 577 10.96 20.04 -12.01
N SER A 578 10.27 19.05 -11.48
CA SER A 578 8.82 18.93 -11.55
C SER A 578 8.27 18.19 -10.33
N PRO A 579 7.79 18.92 -9.29
CA PRO A 579 7.17 18.29 -8.11
C PRO A 579 5.95 17.42 -8.43
N VAL A 580 5.19 17.71 -9.48
CA VAL A 580 4.06 16.85 -9.87
C VAL A 580 4.56 15.52 -10.41
N LEU A 581 5.53 15.53 -11.33
CA LEU A 581 6.01 14.28 -11.95
C LEU A 581 6.80 13.40 -10.97
N SER A 582 7.54 14.02 -10.04
CA SER A 582 8.28 13.28 -9.00
C SER A 582 7.34 12.62 -7.97
N THR A 583 6.27 13.30 -7.57
CA THR A 583 5.44 12.86 -6.43
C THR A 583 4.11 12.19 -6.82
N PHE A 584 3.57 12.45 -8.01
CA PHE A 584 2.30 11.84 -8.46
C PHE A 584 2.33 10.30 -8.46
N PRO A 585 3.41 9.61 -8.90
CA PRO A 585 3.50 8.16 -8.79
C PRO A 585 3.39 7.67 -7.35
N VAL A 586 4.00 8.37 -6.39
CA VAL A 586 3.93 8.03 -4.96
C VAL A 586 2.50 8.21 -4.44
N LEU A 587 1.84 9.30 -4.86
CA LEU A 587 0.45 9.58 -4.53
C LEU A 587 -0.52 8.55 -5.13
N LEU A 588 -0.25 8.06 -6.35
CA LEU A 588 -1.06 7.04 -7.02
C LEU A 588 -1.16 5.74 -6.21
N ASP A 589 -0.13 5.41 -5.43
CA ASP A 589 -0.12 4.24 -4.55
C ASP A 589 -0.79 4.48 -3.18
N GLN A 590 -1.25 5.70 -2.90
CA GLN A 590 -1.99 6.08 -1.69
C GLN A 590 -3.46 6.40 -2.02
N PRO A 591 -4.40 5.44 -1.83
CA PRO A 591 -5.76 5.58 -2.33
C PRO A 591 -6.53 6.73 -1.68
N ASP A 592 -6.22 7.09 -0.43
CA ASP A 592 -6.86 8.21 0.27
C ASP A 592 -6.40 9.58 -0.23
N LEU A 593 -5.10 9.75 -0.46
CA LEU A 593 -4.58 10.99 -1.06
C LEU A 593 -4.96 11.14 -2.52
N LEU A 594 -5.01 10.05 -3.29
CA LEU A 594 -5.51 10.10 -4.66
C LEU A 594 -7.00 10.44 -4.70
N ASP A 595 -7.81 9.97 -3.74
CA ASP A 595 -9.24 10.34 -3.68
C ASP A 595 -9.43 11.79 -3.25
N ALA A 596 -8.58 12.30 -2.35
CA ALA A 596 -8.52 13.71 -2.02
C ALA A 596 -8.23 14.58 -3.26
N LEU A 597 -7.23 14.21 -4.07
CA LEU A 597 -6.93 14.89 -5.33
C LEU A 597 -8.11 14.80 -6.30
N ARG A 598 -8.74 13.62 -6.43
CA ARG A 598 -9.92 13.42 -7.28
C ARG A 598 -11.08 14.32 -6.85
N SER A 599 -11.33 14.42 -5.54
CA SER A 599 -12.38 15.28 -4.99
C SER A 599 -12.08 16.75 -5.26
N ALA A 600 -10.85 17.20 -4.99
CA ALA A 600 -10.44 18.59 -5.24
C ALA A 600 -10.50 18.95 -6.74
N TRP A 601 -10.11 18.02 -7.61
CA TRP A 601 -10.22 18.19 -9.06
C TRP A 601 -11.68 18.21 -9.54
N LEU A 602 -12.55 17.38 -8.97
CA LEU A 602 -13.98 17.41 -9.28
C LEU A 602 -14.60 18.75 -8.90
N ASP A 603 -14.27 19.26 -7.72
CA ASP A 603 -14.72 20.59 -7.28
C ASP A 603 -14.21 21.68 -8.25
N ALA A 604 -12.94 21.64 -8.63
CA ALA A 604 -12.38 22.57 -9.62
C ALA A 604 -13.11 22.46 -10.97
N ASP A 605 -13.28 21.24 -11.51
CA ASP A 605 -13.95 20.99 -12.79
C ASP A 605 -15.40 21.51 -12.76
N THR A 606 -16.15 21.30 -11.67
CA THR A 606 -17.53 21.82 -11.58
C THR A 606 -17.61 23.34 -11.65
N ASN A 607 -16.55 24.05 -11.25
CA ASN A 607 -16.48 25.50 -11.29
C ASN A 607 -15.88 26.07 -12.59
N MET A 608 -15.41 25.23 -13.52
CA MET A 608 -14.87 25.68 -14.81
C MET A 608 -15.97 25.94 -15.84
N SER A 609 -15.79 26.98 -16.65
CA SER A 609 -16.61 27.24 -17.83
C SER A 609 -16.40 26.19 -18.93
N ARG A 610 -17.34 26.07 -19.88
CA ARG A 610 -17.23 25.15 -21.02
C ARG A 610 -15.98 25.42 -21.88
N ALA A 611 -15.61 26.69 -22.07
CA ALA A 611 -14.41 27.08 -22.81
C ALA A 611 -13.13 26.60 -22.11
N GLN A 612 -13.02 26.86 -20.79
CA GLN A 612 -11.91 26.39 -19.97
C GLN A 612 -11.74 24.86 -19.98
N LYS A 613 -12.86 24.11 -20.00
CA LYS A 613 -12.82 22.64 -20.11
C LYS A 613 -12.35 22.11 -21.47
N ARG A 614 -12.38 22.94 -22.52
CA ARG A 614 -11.91 22.58 -23.86
C ARG A 614 -10.44 22.96 -24.07
N ASP A 615 -9.97 23.98 -23.38
CA ASP A 615 -8.58 24.44 -23.40
C ASP A 615 -7.65 23.51 -22.60
N LEU A 616 -6.77 22.80 -23.32
CA LEU A 616 -5.79 21.91 -22.71
C LEU A 616 -4.75 22.64 -21.87
N SER A 617 -4.31 23.84 -22.29
CA SER A 617 -3.31 24.62 -21.56
C SER A 617 -3.85 25.03 -20.20
N TYR A 618 -5.08 25.56 -20.18
CA TYR A 618 -5.80 25.89 -18.95
C TYR A 618 -5.95 24.66 -18.04
N LEU A 619 -6.40 23.53 -18.58
CA LEU A 619 -6.57 22.30 -17.79
C LEU A 619 -5.26 21.82 -17.14
N LYS A 620 -4.13 21.91 -17.85
CA LYS A 620 -2.80 21.56 -17.30
C LYS A 620 -2.42 22.49 -16.15
N GLN A 621 -2.55 23.81 -16.34
CA GLN A 621 -2.21 24.80 -15.32
C GLN A 621 -3.09 24.64 -14.08
N GLU A 622 -4.40 24.48 -14.27
CA GLU A 622 -5.34 24.29 -13.17
C GLU A 622 -5.09 22.94 -12.46
N PHE A 623 -4.71 21.88 -13.18
CA PHE A 623 -4.36 20.60 -12.56
C PHE A 623 -3.13 20.71 -11.67
N VAL A 624 -2.06 21.37 -12.15
CA VAL A 624 -0.86 21.62 -11.33
C VAL A 624 -1.21 22.46 -10.10
N LYS A 625 -2.01 23.52 -10.27
CA LYS A 625 -2.48 24.37 -9.17
C LYS A 625 -3.26 23.57 -8.12
N VAL A 626 -4.28 22.81 -8.55
CA VAL A 626 -5.08 21.94 -7.67
C VAL A 626 -4.18 20.94 -6.96
N TYR A 627 -3.26 20.28 -7.67
CA TYR A 627 -2.32 19.33 -7.08
C TYR A 627 -1.48 19.95 -5.96
N MET A 628 -0.85 21.10 -6.23
CA MET A 628 -0.02 21.81 -5.26
C MET A 628 -0.82 22.30 -4.06
N SER A 629 -2.03 22.81 -4.30
CA SER A 629 -2.85 23.41 -3.25
C SER A 629 -3.66 22.40 -2.43
N SER A 630 -3.70 21.11 -2.82
CA SER A 630 -4.54 20.10 -2.16
C SER A 630 -3.78 18.91 -1.59
N VAL A 631 -2.83 18.32 -2.33
CA VAL A 631 -2.28 17.01 -1.95
C VAL A 631 -0.77 16.95 -1.87
N TYR A 632 -0.05 17.85 -2.56
CA TYR A 632 1.40 17.89 -2.51
C TYR A 632 1.89 18.01 -1.06
N PHE A 633 1.39 18.99 -0.29
CA PHE A 633 1.80 19.15 1.10
C PHE A 633 1.44 17.94 1.99
N LEU A 634 0.31 17.27 1.73
CA LEU A 634 -0.13 16.10 2.51
C LEU A 634 0.88 14.96 2.41
N LEU A 635 1.50 14.76 1.25
CA LEU A 635 2.55 13.75 1.05
C LEU A 635 3.76 13.97 1.97
N HIS A 636 4.06 15.24 2.30
CA HIS A 636 5.25 15.66 3.04
C HIS A 636 4.94 16.15 4.46
N THR A 637 3.75 15.81 5.00
CA THR A 637 3.31 16.23 6.33
C THR A 637 3.60 15.15 7.37
N PRO A 638 4.45 15.40 8.40
CA PRO A 638 4.79 14.41 9.43
C PRO A 638 3.61 14.09 10.36
N SER A 639 2.67 15.03 10.51
CA SER A 639 1.47 14.84 11.33
C SER A 639 0.39 14.01 10.64
N LEU A 640 0.53 13.73 9.34
CA LEU A 640 -0.38 12.84 8.62
C LEU A 640 -0.15 11.40 9.11
N PRO A 641 -1.14 10.75 9.75
CA PRO A 641 -0.97 9.39 10.25
C PRO A 641 -0.56 8.42 9.14
N CYS A 642 0.29 7.44 9.46
CA CYS A 642 0.70 6.42 8.48
C CYS A 642 -0.52 5.66 7.95
N HIS A 643 -0.58 5.43 6.63
CA HIS A 643 -1.64 4.61 6.04
C HIS A 643 -1.51 3.14 6.49
N ARG A 644 -2.53 2.64 7.21
CA ARG A 644 -2.60 1.26 7.70
C ARG A 644 -3.87 0.58 7.18
N TRP A 645 -3.69 -0.28 6.18
CA TRP A 645 -4.80 -1.02 5.58
C TRP A 645 -5.60 -1.82 6.62
N ALA A 646 -6.93 -1.70 6.55
CA ALA A 646 -7.87 -2.42 7.41
C ALA A 646 -7.74 -2.09 8.91
N ASP A 647 -7.16 -0.93 9.24
CA ASP A 647 -7.17 -0.39 10.58
C ASP A 647 -8.20 0.74 10.65
N SER A 648 -9.41 0.43 11.12
CA SER A 648 -10.50 1.41 11.15
C SER A 648 -10.16 2.68 11.92
N VAL A 649 -9.35 2.59 12.99
CA VAL A 649 -8.98 3.76 13.79
C VAL A 649 -7.97 4.61 13.03
N SER A 650 -6.94 3.97 12.46
CA SER A 650 -5.92 4.68 11.66
C SER A 650 -6.50 5.27 10.38
N GLU A 651 -7.37 4.53 9.67
CA GLU A 651 -8.06 4.98 8.45
C GLU A 651 -8.94 6.20 8.77
N GLU A 652 -9.66 6.17 9.89
CA GLU A 652 -10.52 7.29 10.31
C GLU A 652 -9.72 8.51 10.78
N GLN A 653 -8.66 8.33 11.57
CA GLN A 653 -7.76 9.42 11.99
C GLN A 653 -7.12 10.09 10.77
N ARG A 654 -6.64 9.29 9.82
CA ARG A 654 -5.99 9.77 8.60
C ARG A 654 -6.99 10.48 7.68
N ALA A 655 -8.17 9.92 7.46
CA ALA A 655 -9.24 10.57 6.70
C ALA A 655 -9.67 11.91 7.32
N ARG A 656 -9.89 11.94 8.65
CA ARG A 656 -10.21 13.18 9.37
C ARG A 656 -9.14 14.24 9.16
N PHE A 657 -7.86 13.87 9.27
CA PHE A 657 -6.76 14.80 9.05
C PHE A 657 -6.78 15.36 7.63
N ILE A 658 -6.90 14.49 6.61
CA ILE A 658 -6.93 14.90 5.20
C ILE A 658 -8.08 15.87 4.95
N TYR A 659 -9.31 15.49 5.28
CA TYR A 659 -10.48 16.31 4.97
C TYR A 659 -10.53 17.61 5.78
N ALA A 660 -10.18 17.58 7.08
CA ALA A 660 -10.12 18.81 7.88
C ALA A 660 -9.07 19.79 7.34
N THR A 661 -7.94 19.28 6.85
CA THR A 661 -6.90 20.15 6.28
C THR A 661 -7.34 20.74 4.95
N LEU A 662 -7.94 19.93 4.06
CA LEU A 662 -8.50 20.40 2.80
C LEU A 662 -9.61 21.43 3.01
N ASP A 663 -10.50 21.21 3.98
CA ASP A 663 -11.55 22.17 4.32
C ASP A 663 -10.96 23.48 4.85
N SER A 664 -9.97 23.42 5.75
CA SER A 664 -9.26 24.62 6.23
C SER A 664 -8.61 25.41 5.08
N LEU A 665 -8.05 24.70 4.10
CA LEU A 665 -7.44 25.31 2.92
C LEU A 665 -8.48 26.00 2.03
N LYS A 666 -9.63 25.35 1.79
CA LYS A 666 -10.74 25.96 1.05
C LYS A 666 -11.20 27.26 1.72
N HIS A 667 -11.39 27.27 3.03
CA HIS A 667 -11.81 28.48 3.77
C HIS A 667 -10.75 29.60 3.71
N THR A 668 -9.46 29.24 3.74
CA THR A 668 -8.36 30.21 3.63
C THR A 668 -8.28 30.81 2.21
N GLN A 669 -8.51 30.00 1.18
CA GLN A 669 -8.56 30.44 -0.22
C GLN A 669 -9.77 31.34 -0.53
N HIS A 670 -10.88 31.17 0.19
CA HIS A 670 -12.05 32.06 0.04
C HIS A 670 -11.89 33.41 0.76
N THR A 671 -10.96 33.52 1.72
CA THR A 671 -10.77 34.72 2.54
C THR A 671 -9.57 35.57 2.13
N ALA A 672 -8.60 34.98 1.44
CA ALA A 672 -7.54 35.70 0.75
C ALA A 672 -7.75 35.53 -0.75
N ASP A 673 -7.78 36.62 -1.52
CA ASP A 673 -7.75 36.63 -3.00
C ASP A 673 -6.45 36.01 -3.60
N GLN A 674 -5.68 35.28 -2.78
CA GLN A 674 -4.45 34.59 -3.14
C GLN A 674 -4.73 33.08 -3.16
N SER A 675 -4.77 32.54 -4.37
CA SER A 675 -4.87 31.11 -4.64
C SER A 675 -3.72 30.36 -3.97
N GLY A 676 -4.02 29.54 -2.95
CA GLY A 676 -3.24 28.39 -2.47
C GLY A 676 -1.73 28.46 -2.65
N GLY A 677 -1.13 29.59 -2.29
CA GLY A 677 0.22 29.95 -2.68
C GLY A 677 1.29 29.30 -1.79
N PRO A 678 2.57 29.52 -2.13
CA PRO A 678 3.70 28.99 -1.37
C PRO A 678 3.74 29.41 0.11
N GLU A 679 2.94 30.41 0.49
CA GLU A 679 2.77 30.90 1.86
C GLU A 679 2.30 29.82 2.85
N PHE A 680 1.60 28.79 2.37
CA PHE A 680 1.21 27.66 3.22
C PHE A 680 2.41 26.81 3.65
N PHE A 681 3.40 26.59 2.77
CA PHE A 681 4.62 25.80 3.09
C PHE A 681 5.53 26.47 4.10
N VAL A 682 5.36 27.79 4.30
CA VAL A 682 6.10 28.58 5.29
C VAL A 682 5.26 28.93 6.52
N ASN A 683 4.01 28.44 6.58
CA ASN A 683 3.12 28.70 7.70
C ASN A 683 3.53 27.89 8.92
N ARG A 684 3.91 28.57 10.01
CA ARG A 684 4.34 27.96 11.28
C ARG A 684 3.29 27.07 11.95
N MET A 685 2.03 27.14 11.53
CA MET A 685 0.94 26.30 12.03
C MET A 685 0.98 24.88 11.45
N HIS A 686 1.71 24.66 10.35
CA HIS A 686 1.82 23.36 9.70
C HIS A 686 3.26 22.87 9.78
N GLN A 687 3.45 21.71 10.42
CA GLN A 687 4.74 21.03 10.40
C GLN A 687 4.91 20.35 9.05
N HIS A 688 6.11 20.44 8.49
CA HIS A 688 6.49 19.78 7.25
C HIS A 688 7.77 18.98 7.48
N LEU A 689 7.93 17.89 6.72
CA LEU A 689 9.20 17.19 6.66
C LEU A 689 10.28 18.14 6.14
N ALA A 690 11.53 17.90 6.55
CA ALA A 690 12.65 18.64 5.99
C ALA A 690 12.65 18.44 4.46
N PHE A 691 12.64 19.54 3.73
CA PHE A 691 12.61 19.53 2.28
C PHE A 691 13.73 18.64 1.72
N ASP A 692 13.34 17.65 0.92
CA ASP A 692 14.25 16.79 0.18
C ASP A 692 14.19 17.18 -1.30
N ILE A 693 15.36 17.36 -1.92
CA ILE A 693 15.43 17.75 -3.34
C ILE A 693 14.74 16.71 -4.25
N THR A 694 14.69 15.44 -3.83
CA THR A 694 13.98 14.38 -4.54
C THR A 694 12.48 14.64 -4.69
N GLU A 695 11.90 15.50 -3.83
CA GLU A 695 10.51 15.94 -3.94
C GLU A 695 10.26 16.79 -5.19
N LEU A 696 11.27 17.52 -5.68
CA LEU A 696 11.16 18.33 -6.90
C LEU A 696 11.78 17.64 -8.11
N THR A 697 12.51 16.55 -7.90
CA THR A 697 13.41 16.03 -8.91
C THR A 697 12.87 14.78 -9.56
N PHE A 698 12.43 14.90 -10.81
CA PHE A 698 12.09 13.78 -11.67
C PHE A 698 13.36 13.26 -12.37
N ASP A 699 13.77 12.06 -11.97
CA ASP A 699 14.93 11.35 -12.54
C ASP A 699 14.45 10.31 -13.56
N LEU A 700 14.51 10.68 -14.84
CA LEU A 700 14.05 9.84 -15.95
C LEU A 700 14.73 8.46 -15.95
N LEU A 701 16.02 8.39 -15.66
CA LEU A 701 16.80 7.14 -15.73
C LEU A 701 16.44 6.18 -14.61
N ARG A 702 15.98 6.68 -13.46
CA ARG A 702 15.55 5.85 -12.34
C ARG A 702 14.09 5.42 -12.43
N VAL A 703 13.24 6.21 -13.09
CA VAL A 703 11.78 5.99 -13.08
C VAL A 703 11.25 5.35 -14.36
N ALA A 704 11.92 5.52 -15.50
CA ALA A 704 11.48 4.90 -16.75
C ALA A 704 11.63 3.37 -16.69
N ARG A 705 10.68 2.68 -17.34
CA ARG A 705 10.66 1.21 -17.47
C ARG A 705 11.33 0.79 -18.77
#